data_AF-A0A964L8T8-F1
#
_entry.id   AF-A0A964L8T8-F1
#
_cell.length_a   1.000
_cell.length_b   1.000
_cell.length_c   1.000
_cell.angle_alpha   90.00
_cell.angle_beta   90.00
_cell.angle_gamma   90.00
#
_symmetry.space_group_name_H-M   'P 1'
#
loop_
_entity.id
_entity.type
_entity.pdbx_description
1 polymer ?
#
loop_
_entity_poly.entity_id
_entity_poly.type
_entity_poly.pdbx_seq_one_letter_code
_entity_poly.pdbx_strand_id
1 'polypeptide(L)'
;MLRKIAVVCPALLLAFPWMLVAVQPSPPPLDVQALRQKPITTAGGKVGELLKLWWKESTAAGNAGDFYDNRDGDHSPLSLAPWPQMSAFQYSAEDIKFKRHWAAARVVRPHVTFGNSSTSAPAHLGGSNPRHNYVGQFGLSLLYDQYRGNNLYIYPEHRDHDPGHNGLLLPSPFGRGVGGEGGHGDMYPTNTPYLLISQGSSGSDQPFMRMMPYVLAAFSPEVKKKLIETGTLMPTIQMLFRSTNKHLKDPKEYLTGKAHPSVFEGSWVDELAMVQKAHALELKSLPPMVQLRVLEDDKAINGIDYFDTHPSEVIGTTPACIARVHRSKAHKQRLVVDAGASFDVNKAKLTYTWVVLRGDPDKIKIVPKKDDQSVAEITVAWHDRRPVSPGSPLESNRVDIGVFVHNGTHYSAPGFVTFHTLDREARVYSRDGKILSVAHGMGDADVRVTNWEKLFSQLAKDNTAARLLGISKEQQVALGEMAALLLDVNQQILQIRSQIQKGEKAIKDSKDEKQKQQVKKLMDQGNQLIVKAQMFFEKALDTTEKTLDDSPRHFFETRFAKLTQDPLFTQNQADWLKKNRTPANEARIKSLWQKMSRLGIANDKEVLTPLLPGATLEKATWTAFERSQLEWLHASLLAELAFPGALTESYQVNYVDHRLSAPREWRDFQRYDLKGEWIGWMRYGTDVPQIFNHEGLLAVDRDLRGCVVKGRTVRYVQDPPKGKGINPNPLRLVLGDTIIRYEFDGKDDWRGRRAGMETIK
;
A
#
# COMPACT_ATOMS: atom_id res chain seq x y z
N MET A 1 -71.05 2.41 8.72
CA MET A 1 -70.35 2.58 10.02
C MET A 1 -69.05 1.81 9.95
N LEU A 2 -67.92 2.50 9.78
CA LEU A 2 -66.92 2.78 10.81
C LEU A 2 -65.98 1.57 11.01
N ARG A 3 -64.84 1.53 10.30
CA ARG A 3 -63.52 2.18 10.57
C ARG A 3 -62.65 1.27 11.48
N LYS A 4 -61.57 0.65 10.95
CA LYS A 4 -60.18 1.17 10.75
C LYS A 4 -59.28 0.54 11.84
N ILE A 5 -58.06 0.02 11.62
CA ILE A 5 -57.00 0.27 10.63
C ILE A 5 -56.23 -1.05 10.42
N ALA A 6 -56.09 -1.48 9.16
CA ALA A 6 -54.98 -2.32 8.73
C ALA A 6 -53.88 -1.37 8.22
N VAL A 7 -52.74 -1.32 8.91
CA VAL A 7 -51.53 -0.71 8.34
C VAL A 7 -50.87 -1.77 7.48
N VAL A 8 -51.08 -1.64 6.18
CA VAL A 8 -50.25 -2.23 5.13
C VAL A 8 -48.82 -1.78 5.38
N CYS A 9 -47.93 -2.70 5.74
CA CYS A 9 -46.49 -2.48 5.65
C CYS A 9 -46.11 -2.37 4.16
N PRO A 10 -45.65 -1.21 3.66
CA PRO A 10 -45.05 -1.17 2.35
C PRO A 10 -43.68 -1.81 2.48
N ALA A 11 -43.49 -2.93 1.77
CA ALA A 11 -42.18 -3.41 1.41
C ALA A 11 -41.44 -2.27 0.70
N LEU A 12 -40.57 -1.59 1.45
CA LEU A 12 -39.64 -0.60 0.94
C LEU A 12 -38.64 -1.32 0.04
N LEU A 13 -39.00 -1.37 -1.24
CA LEU A 13 -38.08 -1.24 -2.37
C LEU A 13 -37.21 0.01 -2.16
N LEU A 14 -36.20 -0.08 -1.31
CA LEU A 14 -35.04 0.80 -1.38
C LEU A 14 -34.12 0.23 -2.45
N ALA A 15 -34.57 0.43 -3.69
CA ALA A 15 -33.76 0.27 -4.87
C ALA A 15 -32.50 1.14 -4.75
N PHE A 16 -31.36 0.52 -4.96
CA PHE A 16 -30.04 1.13 -5.12
C PHE A 16 -30.09 2.38 -6.03
N PRO A 17 -29.82 3.60 -5.53
CA PRO A 17 -29.78 4.78 -6.40
C PRO A 17 -28.35 5.09 -6.83
N TRP A 18 -27.55 4.12 -7.29
CA TRP A 18 -26.15 4.36 -7.72
C TRP A 18 -25.74 3.54 -8.96
N MET A 19 -26.66 3.30 -9.89
CA MET A 19 -26.31 2.83 -11.25
C MET A 19 -27.06 3.65 -12.30
N LEU A 20 -26.70 4.93 -12.40
CA LEU A 20 -26.82 5.64 -13.67
C LEU A 20 -25.41 5.70 -14.23
N VAL A 21 -25.09 4.80 -15.17
CA VAL A 21 -24.12 5.13 -16.21
C VAL A 21 -24.76 6.29 -16.96
N ALA A 22 -24.49 7.51 -16.49
CA ALA A 22 -24.99 8.70 -17.13
C ALA A 22 -24.35 8.74 -18.53
N VAL A 23 -25.16 8.47 -19.55
CA VAL A 23 -24.81 8.82 -20.93
C VAL A 23 -24.66 10.33 -20.93
N GLN A 24 -23.42 10.82 -20.79
CA GLN A 24 -23.15 12.25 -20.91
C GLN A 24 -23.47 12.66 -22.35
N PRO A 25 -24.09 13.84 -22.54
CA PRO A 25 -24.41 14.34 -23.87
C PRO A 25 -23.14 14.42 -24.72
N SER A 26 -23.27 14.06 -26.00
CA SER A 26 -22.17 14.17 -26.96
C SER A 26 -21.62 15.60 -26.97
N PRO A 27 -20.30 15.79 -27.04
CA PRO A 27 -19.74 17.11 -27.31
C PRO A 27 -20.38 17.69 -28.60
N PRO A 28 -20.42 19.03 -28.76
CA PRO A 28 -20.97 19.67 -29.95
C PRO A 28 -20.37 19.06 -31.24
N PRO A 29 -21.12 19.03 -32.36
CA PRO A 29 -20.69 18.36 -33.58
C PRO A 29 -19.33 18.89 -34.03
N LEU A 30 -18.35 17.97 -34.06
CA LEU A 30 -16.98 18.28 -34.43
C LEU A 30 -16.85 18.32 -35.94
N ASP A 31 -16.41 19.45 -36.51
CA ASP A 31 -16.04 19.51 -37.92
C ASP A 31 -14.66 18.87 -38.14
N VAL A 32 -14.67 17.53 -38.27
CA VAL A 32 -13.47 16.72 -38.51
C VAL A 32 -12.77 17.14 -39.80
N GLN A 33 -13.50 17.60 -40.82
CA GLN A 33 -12.91 18.02 -42.09
C GLN A 33 -12.15 19.33 -41.93
N ALA A 34 -12.72 20.31 -41.23
CA ALA A 34 -12.01 21.55 -40.90
C ALA A 34 -10.76 21.29 -40.06
N LEU A 35 -10.81 20.33 -39.12
CA LEU A 35 -9.62 19.95 -38.35
C LEU A 35 -8.53 19.32 -39.23
N ARG A 36 -8.88 18.48 -40.21
CA ARG A 36 -7.90 17.89 -41.14
C ARG A 36 -7.17 18.93 -41.99
N GLN A 37 -7.78 20.10 -42.24
CA GLN A 37 -7.12 21.20 -42.96
C GLN A 37 -6.06 21.92 -42.12
N LYS A 38 -6.06 21.74 -40.79
CA LYS A 38 -5.04 22.32 -39.92
C LYS A 38 -3.74 21.51 -40.00
N PRO A 39 -2.57 22.14 -39.72
CA PRO A 39 -1.30 21.41 -39.63
C PRO A 39 -1.38 20.24 -38.65
N ILE A 40 -0.82 19.08 -39.02
CA ILE A 40 -0.75 17.89 -38.16
C ILE A 40 -0.05 18.18 -36.83
N THR A 41 0.97 19.04 -36.85
CA THR A 41 1.68 19.53 -35.66
C THR A 41 2.36 20.86 -35.96
N THR A 42 2.51 21.70 -34.94
CA THR A 42 3.36 22.90 -34.98
C THR A 42 4.69 22.70 -34.24
N ALA A 43 4.88 21.55 -33.60
CA ALA A 43 6.10 21.22 -32.89
C ALA A 43 7.32 21.13 -33.82
N GLY A 44 8.47 21.62 -33.33
CA GLY A 44 9.77 21.42 -33.96
C GLY A 44 10.39 20.06 -33.62
N GLY A 45 11.67 19.92 -33.91
CA GLY A 45 12.44 18.70 -33.62
C GLY A 45 12.08 17.51 -34.51
N LYS A 46 12.78 16.38 -34.28
CA LYS A 46 12.74 15.22 -35.18
C LYS A 46 11.34 14.60 -35.32
N VAL A 47 10.59 14.51 -34.22
CA VAL A 47 9.21 13.98 -34.23
C VAL A 47 8.30 14.87 -35.08
N GLY A 48 8.36 16.19 -34.88
CA GLY A 48 7.57 17.13 -35.66
C GLY A 48 7.90 17.12 -37.15
N GLU A 49 9.18 17.02 -37.50
CA GLU A 49 9.65 16.87 -38.89
C GLU A 49 9.08 15.60 -39.56
N LEU A 50 9.16 14.45 -38.89
CA LEU A 50 8.64 13.19 -39.42
C LEU A 50 7.13 13.24 -39.61
N LEU A 51 6.37 13.74 -38.63
CA LEU A 51 4.91 13.85 -38.75
C LEU A 51 4.50 14.77 -39.90
N LYS A 52 5.18 15.90 -40.10
CA LYS A 52 4.93 16.80 -41.23
C LYS A 52 5.22 16.12 -42.57
N LEU A 53 6.30 15.33 -42.66
CA LEU A 53 6.64 14.56 -43.84
C LEU A 53 5.56 13.51 -44.16
N TRP A 54 5.25 12.64 -43.19
CA TRP A 54 4.26 11.58 -43.36
C TRP A 54 2.84 12.11 -43.61
N TRP A 55 2.50 13.26 -43.04
CA TRP A 55 1.24 13.93 -43.36
C TRP A 55 1.18 14.42 -44.79
N LYS A 56 2.26 15.03 -45.30
CA LYS A 56 2.37 15.44 -46.71
C LYS A 56 2.27 14.23 -47.65
N GLU A 57 2.83 13.11 -47.25
CA GLU A 57 2.78 11.83 -47.97
C GLU A 57 1.45 11.08 -47.81
N SER A 58 0.53 11.60 -46.98
CA SER A 58 -0.75 10.95 -46.64
C SER A 58 -0.61 9.56 -45.98
N THR A 59 0.55 9.30 -45.35
CA THR A 59 0.85 8.05 -44.65
C THR A 59 0.67 8.16 -43.13
N ALA A 60 0.41 9.35 -42.59
CA ALA A 60 0.04 9.58 -41.19
C ALA A 60 -1.45 9.86 -41.03
N ALA A 61 -2.07 9.34 -39.97
CA ALA A 61 -3.50 9.47 -39.70
C ALA A 61 -3.91 10.86 -39.16
N GLY A 62 -3.00 11.56 -38.48
CA GLY A 62 -3.29 12.82 -37.79
C GLY A 62 -4.19 12.65 -36.56
N ASN A 63 -4.67 13.76 -35.99
CA ASN A 63 -5.47 13.78 -34.75
C ASN A 63 -6.91 14.25 -34.92
N ALA A 64 -7.36 14.51 -36.15
CA ALA A 64 -8.73 14.97 -36.37
C ALA A 64 -9.74 13.90 -35.91
N GLY A 65 -10.49 14.20 -34.85
CA GLY A 65 -11.43 13.28 -34.19
C GLY A 65 -10.92 12.60 -32.90
N ASP A 66 -9.65 12.82 -32.54
CA ASP A 66 -9.10 12.44 -31.24
C ASP A 66 -9.38 13.54 -30.19
N PHE A 67 -9.50 13.13 -28.93
CA PHE A 67 -9.80 14.02 -27.80
C PHE A 67 -8.78 13.93 -26.67
N TYR A 68 -8.52 15.08 -26.07
CA TYR A 68 -7.89 15.24 -24.76
C TYR A 68 -8.94 15.57 -23.69
N ASP A 69 -9.00 14.80 -22.61
CA ASP A 69 -9.91 14.99 -21.47
C ASP A 69 -9.15 15.40 -20.20
N ASN A 70 -9.20 16.70 -19.83
CA ASN A 70 -8.71 17.18 -18.53
C ASN A 70 -9.78 16.96 -17.45
N ARG A 71 -9.40 16.28 -16.36
CA ARG A 71 -10.31 15.96 -15.25
C ARG A 71 -9.85 16.49 -13.90
N ASP A 72 -9.14 17.61 -13.88
CA ASP A 72 -8.72 18.28 -12.65
C ASP A 72 -9.08 19.77 -12.61
N GLY A 73 -10.02 20.20 -13.46
CA GLY A 73 -10.46 21.59 -13.52
C GLY A 73 -9.35 22.51 -14.02
N ASP A 74 -8.58 22.05 -15.02
CA ASP A 74 -7.42 22.73 -15.58
C ASP A 74 -6.32 23.03 -14.56
N HIS A 75 -6.15 22.16 -13.55
CA HIS A 75 -5.06 22.26 -12.59
C HIS A 75 -3.72 21.82 -13.21
N SER A 76 -3.72 20.79 -14.06
CA SER A 76 -2.55 20.39 -14.85
C SER A 76 -2.92 20.08 -16.31
N PRO A 77 -3.30 21.11 -17.10
CA PRO A 77 -3.76 20.90 -18.46
C PRO A 77 -2.60 20.60 -19.42
N LEU A 78 -2.86 19.81 -20.46
CA LEU A 78 -2.00 19.71 -21.63
C LEU A 78 -2.25 20.91 -22.55
N SER A 79 -1.21 21.67 -22.88
CA SER A 79 -1.32 22.71 -23.92
C SER A 79 -1.49 22.05 -25.29
N LEU A 80 -2.61 22.31 -25.97
CA LEU A 80 -2.91 21.73 -27.28
C LEU A 80 -2.33 22.51 -28.47
N ALA A 81 -1.66 23.64 -28.23
CA ALA A 81 -1.07 24.45 -29.30
C ALA A 81 -0.13 23.67 -30.26
N PRO A 82 0.65 22.68 -29.79
CA PRO A 82 1.46 21.83 -30.67
C PRO A 82 0.67 20.90 -31.60
N TRP A 83 -0.61 20.61 -31.31
CA TRP A 83 -1.44 19.65 -32.05
C TRP A 83 -2.76 20.28 -32.52
N PRO A 84 -2.75 21.14 -33.56
CA PRO A 84 -3.94 21.89 -33.99
C PRO A 84 -5.16 21.05 -34.37
N GLN A 85 -4.95 19.78 -34.74
CA GLN A 85 -6.01 18.84 -35.11
C GLN A 85 -6.69 18.17 -33.89
N MET A 86 -6.05 18.21 -32.71
CA MET A 86 -6.55 17.59 -31.48
C MET A 86 -7.67 18.43 -30.86
N SER A 87 -8.70 17.78 -30.33
CA SER A 87 -9.83 18.46 -29.67
C SER A 87 -9.74 18.32 -28.14
N ALA A 88 -10.10 19.36 -27.40
CA ALA A 88 -10.32 19.25 -25.96
C ALA A 88 -11.76 18.78 -25.69
N PHE A 89 -11.95 17.88 -24.74
CA PHE A 89 -13.27 17.54 -24.24
C PHE A 89 -13.81 18.71 -23.43
N GLN A 90 -15.00 19.19 -23.80
CA GLN A 90 -15.64 20.32 -23.13
C GLN A 90 -16.71 19.84 -22.16
N TYR A 91 -16.66 20.31 -20.93
CA TYR A 91 -17.65 20.03 -19.90
C TYR A 91 -18.74 21.10 -19.89
N SER A 92 -20.00 20.68 -19.83
CA SER A 92 -21.12 21.61 -19.67
C SER A 92 -21.12 22.26 -18.28
N ALA A 93 -21.82 23.39 -18.14
CA ALA A 93 -22.02 24.01 -16.83
C ALA A 93 -22.66 23.04 -15.80
N GLU A 94 -23.51 22.11 -16.27
CA GLU A 94 -24.09 21.06 -15.45
C GLU A 94 -23.05 20.03 -15.00
N ASP A 95 -22.17 19.59 -15.89
CA ASP A 95 -21.07 18.68 -15.54
C ASP A 95 -20.11 19.31 -14.53
N ILE A 96 -19.88 20.62 -14.63
CA ILE A 96 -19.09 21.38 -13.66
C ILE A 96 -19.80 21.41 -12.30
N LYS A 97 -21.09 21.76 -12.28
CA LYS A 97 -21.92 21.79 -11.06
C LYS A 97 -21.92 20.45 -10.32
N PHE A 98 -21.98 19.34 -11.03
CA PHE A 98 -21.98 17.98 -10.45
C PHE A 98 -20.58 17.34 -10.36
N LYS A 99 -19.50 18.11 -10.57
CA LYS A 99 -18.10 17.63 -10.50
C LYS A 99 -17.79 16.42 -11.39
N ARG A 100 -18.49 16.28 -12.53
CA ARG A 100 -18.22 15.20 -13.50
C ARG A 100 -16.92 15.41 -14.28
N HIS A 101 -16.31 16.59 -14.17
CA HIS A 101 -14.99 16.97 -14.70
C HIS A 101 -13.85 16.78 -13.69
N TRP A 102 -14.11 16.15 -12.53
CA TRP A 102 -13.15 16.03 -11.45
C TRP A 102 -12.79 14.57 -11.18
N ALA A 103 -11.53 14.32 -10.82
CA ALA A 103 -10.97 13.02 -10.48
C ALA A 103 -10.99 11.97 -11.60
N ALA A 104 -10.68 10.72 -11.26
CA ALA A 104 -10.65 9.60 -12.19
C ALA A 104 -11.88 9.59 -13.12
N ALA A 105 -11.67 9.33 -14.41
CA ALA A 105 -12.74 9.14 -15.37
C ALA A 105 -13.63 7.96 -14.99
N ARG A 106 -14.91 8.24 -14.77
CA ARG A 106 -15.94 7.25 -14.41
C ARG A 106 -16.84 6.85 -15.59
N VAL A 107 -16.39 7.11 -16.82
CA VAL A 107 -17.15 6.91 -18.06
C VAL A 107 -16.25 6.40 -19.17
N VAL A 108 -16.83 5.71 -20.15
CA VAL A 108 -16.19 5.40 -21.44
C VAL A 108 -16.60 6.47 -22.43
N ARG A 109 -15.63 7.15 -23.04
CA ARG A 109 -15.84 8.14 -24.07
C ARG A 109 -16.06 7.45 -25.42
N PRO A 110 -16.99 7.94 -26.25
CA PRO A 110 -17.29 7.34 -27.55
C PRO A 110 -16.19 7.56 -28.59
N HIS A 111 -15.31 8.54 -28.38
CA HIS A 111 -14.20 8.86 -29.28
C HIS A 111 -12.87 8.38 -28.70
N VAL A 112 -11.86 8.27 -29.58
CA VAL A 112 -10.46 8.07 -29.15
C VAL A 112 -10.09 9.19 -28.18
N THR A 113 -9.85 8.82 -26.93
CA THR A 113 -9.63 9.80 -25.85
C THR A 113 -8.43 9.40 -25.03
N PHE A 114 -7.58 10.37 -24.72
CA PHE A 114 -6.66 10.25 -23.61
C PHE A 114 -6.88 11.42 -22.65
N GLY A 115 -6.49 11.27 -21.40
CA GLY A 115 -6.79 12.29 -20.41
C GLY A 115 -6.02 12.13 -19.13
N ASN A 116 -6.10 13.14 -18.28
CA ASN A 116 -5.42 13.14 -16.98
C ASN A 116 -6.28 13.75 -15.87
N SER A 117 -5.84 13.51 -14.64
CA SER A 117 -6.31 14.20 -13.44
C SER A 117 -5.23 14.13 -12.38
N SER A 118 -4.70 15.29 -11.98
CA SER A 118 -3.70 15.38 -10.90
C SER A 118 -4.31 15.41 -9.50
N THR A 119 -5.59 15.09 -9.38
CA THR A 119 -6.28 15.04 -8.09
C THR A 119 -5.91 13.76 -7.34
N SER A 120 -5.72 13.86 -6.04
CA SER A 120 -5.42 12.73 -5.16
C SER A 120 -5.97 13.00 -3.76
N ALA A 121 -6.14 11.94 -2.98
CA ALA A 121 -6.22 12.03 -1.53
C ALA A 121 -4.84 11.69 -0.94
N PRO A 122 -4.57 12.05 0.34
CA PRO A 122 -3.39 11.56 1.04
C PRO A 122 -3.26 10.03 0.96
N ALA A 123 -2.02 9.52 0.98
CA ALA A 123 -1.73 8.08 0.85
C ALA A 123 -2.39 7.20 1.93
N HIS A 124 -2.69 7.73 3.12
CA HIS A 124 -3.45 7.01 4.13
C HIS A 124 -4.98 7.20 4.01
N LEU A 125 -5.43 8.18 3.20
CA LEU A 125 -6.83 8.58 2.99
C LEU A 125 -7.40 8.19 1.60
N GLY A 126 -6.93 7.10 0.99
CA GLY A 126 -7.46 6.57 -0.28
C GLY A 126 -6.57 6.82 -1.50
N GLY A 127 -5.65 7.79 -1.43
CA GLY A 127 -4.51 7.93 -2.36
C GLY A 127 -4.88 8.41 -3.76
N SER A 128 -4.13 7.93 -4.74
CA SER A 128 -4.20 8.33 -6.14
C SER A 128 -5.44 7.80 -6.86
N ASN A 129 -5.75 8.43 -7.99
CA ASN A 129 -6.83 7.99 -8.89
C ASN A 129 -6.69 6.52 -9.35
N PRO A 130 -5.49 6.03 -9.73
CA PRO A 130 -5.29 4.61 -10.01
C PRO A 130 -5.67 3.71 -8.83
N ARG A 131 -5.21 4.03 -7.61
CA ARG A 131 -5.46 3.18 -6.44
C ARG A 131 -6.95 3.02 -6.14
N HIS A 132 -7.75 4.08 -6.34
CA HIS A 132 -9.21 4.02 -6.22
C HIS A 132 -9.89 3.04 -7.18
N ASN A 133 -9.31 2.78 -8.35
CA ASN A 133 -9.86 1.82 -9.32
C ASN A 133 -9.32 0.41 -9.11
N TYR A 134 -8.17 0.29 -8.46
CA TYR A 134 -7.42 -0.95 -8.29
C TYR A 134 -7.86 -1.81 -7.11
N VAL A 135 -8.68 -1.25 -6.21
CA VAL A 135 -9.15 -1.92 -4.98
C VAL A 135 -10.48 -2.69 -5.13
N GLY A 136 -11.02 -2.84 -6.35
CA GLY A 136 -12.25 -3.62 -6.53
C GLY A 136 -12.70 -3.83 -7.97
N GLN A 137 -13.58 -4.83 -8.15
CA GLN A 137 -14.09 -5.29 -9.45
C GLN A 137 -14.65 -4.16 -10.32
N PHE A 138 -15.48 -3.27 -9.76
CA PHE A 138 -16.11 -2.20 -10.53
C PHE A 138 -15.07 -1.29 -11.20
N GLY A 139 -14.03 -0.90 -10.47
CA GLY A 139 -12.95 -0.06 -11.01
C GLY A 139 -12.20 -0.77 -12.12
N LEU A 140 -11.82 -2.03 -11.90
CA LEU A 140 -11.10 -2.82 -12.91
C LEU A 140 -11.92 -3.06 -14.18
N SER A 141 -13.23 -3.38 -14.05
CA SER A 141 -14.13 -3.53 -15.19
C SER A 141 -14.25 -2.24 -16.00
N LEU A 142 -14.48 -1.10 -15.34
CA LEU A 142 -14.56 0.19 -16.01
C LEU A 142 -13.25 0.51 -16.75
N LEU A 143 -12.10 0.25 -16.14
CA LEU A 143 -10.80 0.47 -16.77
C LEU A 143 -10.59 -0.43 -18.00
N TYR A 144 -11.05 -1.69 -17.96
CA TYR A 144 -11.04 -2.57 -19.13
C TYR A 144 -11.96 -2.04 -20.24
N ASP A 145 -13.15 -1.55 -19.90
CA ASP A 145 -14.09 -0.98 -20.87
C ASP A 145 -13.56 0.31 -21.50
N GLN A 146 -12.88 1.17 -20.72
CA GLN A 146 -12.15 2.33 -21.25
C GLN A 146 -11.05 1.88 -22.21
N TYR A 147 -10.23 0.93 -21.80
CA TYR A 147 -9.11 0.40 -22.59
C TYR A 147 -9.57 -0.18 -23.94
N ARG A 148 -10.67 -0.94 -23.95
CA ARG A 148 -11.32 -1.48 -25.16
C ARG A 148 -12.10 -0.43 -25.95
N GLY A 149 -12.65 0.57 -25.27
CA GLY A 149 -13.37 1.72 -25.83
C GLY A 149 -12.47 2.80 -26.41
N ASN A 150 -11.18 2.51 -26.63
CA ASN A 150 -10.18 3.44 -27.13
C ASN A 150 -9.99 4.67 -26.21
N ASN A 151 -10.01 4.46 -24.90
CA ASN A 151 -9.68 5.47 -23.91
C ASN A 151 -8.47 5.04 -23.06
N LEU A 152 -7.53 5.96 -22.85
CA LEU A 152 -6.37 5.73 -21.99
C LEU A 152 -6.12 6.95 -21.10
N TYR A 153 -6.27 6.76 -19.79
CA TYR A 153 -6.02 7.83 -18.83
C TYR A 153 -4.64 7.69 -18.18
N ILE A 154 -4.01 8.85 -17.95
CA ILE A 154 -2.72 9.01 -17.32
C ILE A 154 -2.92 9.72 -15.99
N TYR A 155 -2.40 9.15 -14.89
CA TYR A 155 -2.53 9.74 -13.57
C TYR A 155 -1.20 9.70 -12.81
N PRO A 156 -0.85 10.73 -12.03
CA PRO A 156 0.25 10.64 -11.08
C PRO A 156 -0.03 9.64 -9.96
N GLU A 157 1.01 8.97 -9.46
CA GLU A 157 0.93 8.13 -8.27
C GLU A 157 0.82 8.95 -6.98
N HIS A 158 1.31 10.19 -7.01
CA HIS A 158 1.38 11.14 -5.92
C HIS A 158 2.26 10.73 -4.73
N ARG A 159 1.82 9.78 -3.92
CA ARG A 159 2.53 9.23 -2.74
C ARG A 159 2.21 7.75 -2.49
N ASP A 160 1.62 7.07 -3.47
CA ASP A 160 1.26 5.65 -3.41
C ASP A 160 2.43 4.74 -3.84
N HIS A 161 3.54 5.30 -4.29
CA HIS A 161 4.71 4.58 -4.78
C HIS A 161 6.02 5.29 -4.40
N ASP A 162 6.08 5.80 -3.17
CA ASP A 162 7.26 6.46 -2.60
C ASP A 162 8.04 5.50 -1.68
N PRO A 163 9.38 5.46 -1.73
CA PRO A 163 10.20 4.67 -0.81
C PRO A 163 9.91 4.99 0.67
N GLY A 164 9.82 3.94 1.50
CA GLY A 164 9.49 4.06 2.91
C GLY A 164 8.49 3.00 3.38
N HIS A 165 8.22 3.01 4.67
CA HIS A 165 7.23 2.15 5.32
C HIS A 165 6.47 3.00 6.35
N ASN A 166 5.14 2.91 6.36
CA ASN A 166 4.30 3.61 7.34
C ASN A 166 4.45 5.16 7.36
N GLY A 167 4.87 5.76 6.24
CA GLY A 167 5.13 7.19 6.14
C GLY A 167 6.50 7.62 6.66
N LEU A 168 7.37 6.66 6.99
CA LEU A 168 8.73 6.84 7.46
C LEU A 168 9.72 6.30 6.42
N LEU A 169 10.90 6.90 6.32
CA LEU A 169 12.00 6.34 5.53
C LEU A 169 12.53 5.05 6.17
N LEU A 170 12.92 4.09 5.34
CA LEU A 170 13.55 2.84 5.80
C LEU A 170 15.00 3.12 6.24
N PRO A 171 15.53 2.33 7.21
CA PRO A 171 16.94 2.40 7.57
C PRO A 171 17.83 2.15 6.35
N SER A 172 18.67 3.12 6.00
CA SER A 172 19.68 2.93 4.96
C SER A 172 20.88 2.14 5.51
N PRO A 173 21.46 1.19 4.76
CA PRO A 173 22.74 0.57 5.11
C PRO A 173 23.89 1.59 5.27
N PHE A 174 23.67 2.84 4.83
CA PHE A 174 24.61 3.95 4.92
C PHE A 174 24.25 5.00 5.99
N GLY A 175 23.43 4.62 6.99
CA GLY A 175 23.28 5.40 8.23
C GLY A 175 22.51 6.72 8.13
N ARG A 176 21.83 6.99 7.02
CA ARG A 176 20.90 8.14 6.92
C ARG A 176 19.47 7.65 6.75
N GLY A 177 18.58 8.09 7.66
CA GLY A 177 17.14 8.02 7.42
C GLY A 177 16.29 7.26 8.43
N VAL A 178 16.72 7.08 9.69
CA VAL A 178 15.79 6.63 10.73
C VAL A 178 14.91 7.82 11.15
N GLY A 179 13.60 7.73 10.90
CA GLY A 179 12.61 8.66 11.47
C GLY A 179 12.28 9.94 10.68
N GLY A 180 12.77 10.10 9.44
CA GLY A 180 12.37 11.20 8.53
C GLY A 180 11.05 10.95 7.79
N GLU A 181 10.42 12.01 7.25
CA GLU A 181 9.23 11.86 6.39
C GLU A 181 9.56 11.00 5.17
N GLY A 182 8.88 9.86 5.05
CA GLY A 182 9.04 8.92 3.93
C GLY A 182 7.72 8.58 3.26
N GLY A 183 7.78 7.62 2.34
CA GLY A 183 6.64 7.03 1.67
C GLY A 183 6.01 5.87 2.45
N HIS A 184 5.03 5.23 1.82
CA HIS A 184 4.45 3.99 2.32
C HIS A 184 4.87 2.79 1.47
N GLY A 185 5.90 2.94 0.63
CA GLY A 185 6.32 2.02 -0.41
C GLY A 185 5.28 1.92 -1.53
N ASP A 186 5.20 0.76 -2.16
CA ASP A 186 4.20 0.49 -3.20
C ASP A 186 2.86 0.04 -2.58
N MET A 187 1.86 0.90 -2.75
CA MET A 187 0.54 0.79 -2.17
C MET A 187 -0.51 0.26 -3.15
N TYR A 188 -0.12 -0.11 -4.37
CA TYR A 188 -1.06 -0.64 -5.35
C TYR A 188 -1.31 -2.13 -5.10
N PRO A 189 -2.57 -2.57 -4.95
CA PRO A 189 -2.88 -4.00 -4.77
C PRO A 189 -2.88 -4.80 -6.08
N THR A 190 -2.82 -4.12 -7.22
CA THR A 190 -2.85 -4.72 -8.55
C THR A 190 -2.04 -3.87 -9.54
N ASN A 191 -1.65 -4.48 -10.65
CA ASN A 191 -1.01 -3.87 -11.80
C ASN A 191 -1.85 -4.19 -13.03
N THR A 192 -1.99 -3.24 -13.96
CA THR A 192 -2.89 -3.38 -15.11
C THR A 192 -2.30 -2.72 -16.36
N PRO A 193 -2.74 -3.10 -17.57
CA PRO A 193 -2.39 -2.39 -18.78
C PRO A 193 -3.37 -1.24 -19.09
N TYR A 194 -4.30 -0.92 -18.18
CA TYR A 194 -5.43 -0.03 -18.48
C TYR A 194 -5.13 1.46 -18.30
N LEU A 195 -4.08 1.77 -17.54
CA LEU A 195 -3.67 3.13 -17.22
C LEU A 195 -2.18 3.32 -17.48
N LEU A 196 -1.76 4.58 -17.61
CA LEU A 196 -0.37 4.98 -17.39
C LEU A 196 -0.28 5.71 -16.05
N ILE A 197 0.62 5.26 -15.17
CA ILE A 197 0.81 5.88 -13.88
C ILE A 197 2.20 6.54 -13.87
N SER A 198 2.27 7.85 -13.65
CA SER A 198 3.53 8.59 -13.60
C SER A 198 4.06 8.67 -12.17
N GLN A 199 5.38 8.51 -11.99
CA GLN A 199 6.04 8.74 -10.70
C GLN A 199 6.01 10.23 -10.35
N GLY A 200 5.58 10.58 -9.15
CA GLY A 200 5.46 11.96 -8.68
C GLY A 200 4.01 12.47 -8.67
N SER A 201 3.87 13.81 -8.62
CA SER A 201 2.60 14.52 -8.40
C SER A 201 2.15 15.32 -9.63
N SER A 202 1.33 16.37 -9.46
CA SER A 202 0.86 17.24 -10.54
C SER A 202 1.97 17.64 -11.51
N GLY A 203 1.76 17.43 -12.81
CA GLY A 203 2.72 17.73 -13.86
C GLY A 203 3.72 16.61 -14.18
N SER A 204 3.85 15.58 -13.33
CA SER A 204 4.69 14.40 -13.63
C SER A 204 4.15 13.55 -14.78
N ASP A 205 2.86 13.67 -15.06
CA ASP A 205 2.14 13.01 -16.15
C ASP A 205 2.41 13.65 -17.52
N GLN A 206 2.94 14.87 -17.57
CA GLN A 206 3.14 15.64 -18.79
C GLN A 206 3.98 14.94 -19.88
N PRO A 207 5.08 14.23 -19.59
CA PRO A 207 5.81 13.48 -20.63
C PRO A 207 4.95 12.43 -21.34
N PHE A 208 4.08 11.74 -20.59
CA PHE A 208 3.16 10.75 -21.16
C PHE A 208 2.02 11.43 -21.93
N MET A 209 1.48 12.52 -21.39
CA MET A 209 0.43 13.32 -22.05
C MET A 209 0.90 13.93 -23.37
N ARG A 210 2.15 14.42 -23.46
CA ARG A 210 2.73 14.98 -24.68
C ARG A 210 3.03 13.92 -25.74
N MET A 211 3.39 12.71 -25.32
CA MET A 211 3.64 11.59 -26.22
C MET A 211 2.38 11.13 -26.97
N MET A 212 1.22 11.11 -26.28
CA MET A 212 -0.01 10.52 -26.82
C MET A 212 -0.47 11.11 -28.17
N PRO A 213 -0.60 12.44 -28.35
CA PRO A 213 -1.00 13.00 -29.63
C PRO A 213 -0.06 12.63 -30.78
N TYR A 214 1.26 12.63 -30.56
CA TYR A 214 2.24 12.29 -31.59
C TYR A 214 2.08 10.84 -32.06
N VAL A 215 1.93 9.90 -31.13
CA VAL A 215 1.78 8.47 -31.46
C VAL A 215 0.45 8.21 -32.16
N LEU A 216 -0.63 8.81 -31.66
CA LEU A 216 -1.94 8.74 -32.31
C LEU A 216 -1.93 9.29 -33.74
N ALA A 217 -1.14 10.34 -34.01
CA ALA A 217 -1.01 10.94 -35.33
C ALA A 217 -0.15 10.09 -36.28
N ALA A 218 0.83 9.35 -35.75
CA ALA A 218 1.85 8.66 -36.52
C ALA A 218 1.38 7.38 -37.22
N PHE A 219 0.39 6.67 -36.68
CA PHE A 219 -0.17 5.48 -37.34
C PHE A 219 -0.60 5.79 -38.78
N SER A 220 -0.54 4.81 -39.67
CA SER A 220 -1.18 4.95 -40.98
C SER A 220 -2.71 5.06 -40.83
N PRO A 221 -3.41 5.79 -41.72
CA PRO A 221 -4.86 5.99 -41.61
C PRO A 221 -5.65 4.67 -41.45
N GLU A 222 -5.35 3.69 -42.28
CA GLU A 222 -5.97 2.36 -42.30
C GLU A 222 -5.63 1.53 -41.06
N VAL A 223 -4.39 1.59 -40.57
CA VAL A 223 -3.99 0.91 -39.33
C VAL A 223 -4.74 1.50 -38.14
N LYS A 224 -4.73 2.82 -37.97
CA LYS A 224 -5.44 3.49 -36.86
C LYS A 224 -6.92 3.16 -36.89
N LYS A 225 -7.55 3.24 -38.06
CA LYS A 225 -8.97 2.89 -38.24
C LYS A 225 -9.24 1.45 -37.80
N LYS A 226 -8.45 0.48 -38.24
CA LYS A 226 -8.64 -0.93 -37.89
C LYS A 226 -8.45 -1.18 -36.39
N LEU A 227 -7.46 -0.54 -35.79
CA LEU A 227 -7.21 -0.61 -34.34
C LEU A 227 -8.40 -0.04 -33.54
N ILE A 228 -8.99 1.06 -33.98
CA ILE A 228 -10.20 1.66 -33.36
C ILE A 228 -11.39 0.71 -33.44
N GLU A 229 -11.71 0.23 -34.65
CA GLU A 229 -12.86 -0.65 -34.92
C GLU A 229 -12.80 -1.96 -34.14
N THR A 230 -11.59 -2.46 -33.91
CA THR A 230 -11.36 -3.71 -33.17
C THR A 230 -11.11 -3.49 -31.68
N GLY A 231 -11.10 -2.24 -31.20
CA GLY A 231 -10.82 -1.87 -29.80
C GLY A 231 -9.39 -2.16 -29.34
N THR A 232 -8.45 -2.27 -30.27
CA THR A 232 -7.04 -2.66 -30.02
C THR A 232 -6.06 -1.48 -30.09
N LEU A 233 -6.54 -0.24 -30.25
CA LEU A 233 -5.70 0.96 -30.31
C LEU A 233 -4.93 1.20 -29.00
N MET A 234 -5.62 1.28 -27.86
CA MET A 234 -4.94 1.50 -26.57
C MET A 234 -4.09 0.30 -26.14
N PRO A 235 -4.50 -0.96 -26.41
CA PRO A 235 -3.59 -2.09 -26.28
C PRO A 235 -2.30 -1.96 -27.09
N THR A 236 -2.41 -1.54 -28.34
CA THR A 236 -1.24 -1.32 -29.20
C THR A 236 -0.35 -0.21 -28.65
N ILE A 237 -0.92 0.91 -28.21
CA ILE A 237 -0.16 2.02 -27.61
C ILE A 237 0.56 1.57 -26.33
N GLN A 238 -0.08 0.79 -25.46
CA GLN A 238 0.58 0.22 -24.27
C GLN A 238 1.75 -0.70 -24.62
N MET A 239 1.60 -1.53 -25.65
CA MET A 239 2.69 -2.37 -26.15
C MET A 239 3.86 -1.53 -26.67
N LEU A 240 3.56 -0.53 -27.51
CA LEU A 240 4.56 0.37 -28.07
C LEU A 240 5.29 1.14 -26.97
N PHE A 241 4.56 1.70 -26.01
CA PHE A 241 5.13 2.45 -24.89
C PHE A 241 6.09 1.59 -24.08
N ARG A 242 5.64 0.41 -23.64
CA ARG A 242 6.43 -0.49 -22.79
C ARG A 242 7.66 -1.05 -23.52
N SER A 243 7.59 -1.25 -24.84
CA SER A 243 8.69 -1.83 -25.63
C SER A 243 9.73 -0.83 -26.15
N THR A 244 9.49 0.48 -26.00
CA THR A 244 10.36 1.54 -26.54
C THR A 244 11.01 2.40 -25.48
N ASN A 245 10.67 2.20 -24.20
CA ASN A 245 11.23 3.02 -23.12
C ASN A 245 12.77 3.02 -23.10
N LYS A 246 13.36 4.20 -22.89
CA LYS A 246 14.82 4.47 -22.94
C LYS A 246 15.66 3.68 -21.93
N HIS A 247 15.05 3.26 -20.83
CA HIS A 247 15.72 2.47 -19.81
C HIS A 247 15.90 1.00 -20.24
N LEU A 248 15.14 0.54 -21.23
CA LEU A 248 15.35 -0.78 -21.84
C LEU A 248 16.58 -0.73 -22.76
N LYS A 249 17.45 -1.73 -22.62
CA LYS A 249 18.71 -1.88 -23.36
C LYS A 249 18.69 -3.06 -24.32
N ASP A 250 17.80 -4.03 -24.11
CA ASP A 250 17.62 -5.19 -24.97
C ASP A 250 16.11 -5.43 -25.19
N PRO A 251 15.64 -5.68 -26.43
CA PRO A 251 14.25 -6.06 -26.70
C PRO A 251 13.71 -7.20 -25.83
N LYS A 252 14.55 -8.15 -25.40
CA LYS A 252 14.17 -9.25 -24.50
C LYS A 252 13.71 -8.76 -23.12
N GLU A 253 14.14 -7.57 -22.70
CA GLU A 253 13.68 -6.96 -21.44
C GLU A 253 12.18 -6.64 -21.46
N TYR A 254 11.54 -6.64 -22.64
CA TYR A 254 10.08 -6.57 -22.75
C TYR A 254 9.38 -7.71 -22.01
N LEU A 255 9.99 -8.87 -21.85
CA LEU A 255 9.42 -9.99 -21.10
C LEU A 255 9.89 -10.01 -19.63
N THR A 256 10.25 -8.86 -19.05
CA THR A 256 10.71 -8.76 -17.66
C THR A 256 9.95 -7.68 -16.89
N GLY A 257 10.02 -7.71 -15.57
CA GLY A 257 9.43 -6.68 -14.70
C GLY A 257 9.90 -5.26 -15.01
N LYS A 258 11.08 -5.09 -15.62
CA LYS A 258 11.65 -3.78 -15.98
C LYS A 258 10.79 -3.02 -17.00
N ALA A 259 10.19 -3.72 -17.96
CA ALA A 259 9.28 -3.12 -18.94
C ALA A 259 7.85 -2.92 -18.39
N HIS A 260 7.53 -3.58 -17.26
CA HIS A 260 6.18 -3.64 -16.71
C HIS A 260 6.04 -3.23 -15.25
N PRO A 261 6.65 -2.11 -14.81
CA PRO A 261 6.42 -1.60 -13.46
C PRO A 261 4.96 -1.12 -13.30
N SER A 262 4.54 -0.95 -12.05
CA SER A 262 3.25 -0.32 -11.72
C SER A 262 3.25 1.18 -12.00
N VAL A 263 4.42 1.84 -11.93
CA VAL A 263 4.60 3.28 -12.12
C VAL A 263 5.79 3.53 -13.05
N PHE A 264 5.68 4.52 -13.91
CA PHE A 264 6.67 4.88 -14.92
C PHE A 264 7.31 6.23 -14.64
N GLU A 265 8.61 6.32 -14.88
CA GLU A 265 9.33 7.59 -14.86
C GLU A 265 9.15 8.33 -16.19
N GLY A 266 8.85 9.63 -16.11
CA GLY A 266 8.70 10.46 -17.32
C GLY A 266 9.96 10.52 -18.18
N SER A 267 11.14 10.34 -17.58
CA SER A 267 12.43 10.32 -18.27
C SER A 267 12.61 9.09 -19.17
N TRP A 268 11.82 8.04 -19.00
CA TRP A 268 11.89 6.82 -19.81
C TRP A 268 11.18 6.95 -21.16
N VAL A 269 10.29 7.92 -21.32
CA VAL A 269 9.52 8.11 -22.56
C VAL A 269 10.44 8.38 -23.74
N ASP A 270 10.32 7.55 -24.78
CA ASP A 270 10.97 7.74 -26.08
C ASP A 270 9.95 8.05 -27.17
N GLU A 271 9.55 9.31 -27.27
CA GLU A 271 8.55 9.77 -28.25
C GLU A 271 8.97 9.41 -29.68
N LEU A 272 10.26 9.53 -30.02
CA LEU A 272 10.77 9.25 -31.36
C LEU A 272 10.64 7.76 -31.71
N ALA A 273 11.12 6.89 -30.83
CA ALA A 273 11.01 5.45 -31.04
C ALA A 273 9.54 5.00 -31.13
N MET A 274 8.67 5.58 -30.30
CA MET A 274 7.24 5.28 -30.33
C MET A 274 6.58 5.69 -31.65
N VAL A 275 6.78 6.92 -32.14
CA VAL A 275 6.15 7.35 -33.40
C VAL A 275 6.67 6.57 -34.60
N GLN A 276 7.97 6.24 -34.61
CA GLN A 276 8.56 5.44 -35.68
C GLN A 276 7.97 4.02 -35.70
N LYS A 277 7.85 3.37 -34.53
CA LYS A 277 7.22 2.04 -34.46
C LYS A 277 5.73 2.06 -34.76
N ALA A 278 5.00 3.09 -34.34
CA ALA A 278 3.58 3.26 -34.65
C ALA A 278 3.35 3.41 -36.16
N HIS A 279 4.17 4.22 -36.83
CA HIS A 279 4.11 4.44 -38.27
C HIS A 279 4.51 3.20 -39.07
N ALA A 280 5.44 2.40 -38.56
CA ALA A 280 5.92 1.18 -39.21
C ALA A 280 4.97 -0.04 -39.05
N LEU A 281 3.87 0.07 -38.29
CA LEU A 281 2.89 -1.02 -38.21
C LEU A 281 2.19 -1.22 -39.56
N GLU A 282 2.08 -2.47 -39.97
CA GLU A 282 1.40 -2.84 -41.21
C GLU A 282 0.03 -3.44 -40.90
N LEU A 283 -0.97 -3.13 -41.73
CA LEU A 283 -2.35 -3.62 -41.55
C LEU A 283 -2.44 -5.16 -41.48
N LYS A 284 -1.58 -5.87 -42.22
CA LYS A 284 -1.52 -7.35 -42.24
C LYS A 284 -0.86 -7.96 -40.99
N SER A 285 -0.24 -7.16 -40.13
CA SER A 285 0.48 -7.60 -38.94
C SER A 285 0.26 -6.62 -37.80
N LEU A 286 -0.95 -6.61 -37.23
CA LEU A 286 -1.27 -5.81 -36.05
C LEU A 286 -0.90 -6.58 -34.77
N PRO A 287 -0.58 -5.89 -33.66
CA PRO A 287 -0.32 -6.57 -32.39
C PRO A 287 -1.55 -7.36 -31.89
N PRO A 288 -1.35 -8.57 -31.34
CA PRO A 288 -2.45 -9.35 -30.77
C PRO A 288 -2.90 -8.79 -29.41
N MET A 289 -4.04 -9.26 -28.91
CA MET A 289 -4.57 -8.91 -27.60
C MET A 289 -4.76 -10.14 -26.72
N VAL A 290 -4.21 -10.07 -25.51
CA VAL A 290 -4.40 -11.07 -24.47
C VAL A 290 -5.84 -11.04 -23.94
N GLN A 291 -6.39 -12.22 -23.63
CA GLN A 291 -7.68 -12.40 -22.95
C GLN A 291 -7.54 -13.52 -21.91
N LEU A 292 -7.74 -13.19 -20.64
CA LEU A 292 -7.58 -14.07 -19.49
C LEU A 292 -8.93 -14.46 -18.90
N ARG A 293 -9.03 -15.70 -18.46
CA ARG A 293 -10.17 -16.25 -17.72
C ARG A 293 -9.69 -17.18 -16.63
N VAL A 294 -10.32 -17.11 -15.46
CA VAL A 294 -10.09 -18.05 -14.36
C VAL A 294 -10.92 -19.30 -14.60
N LEU A 295 -10.28 -20.47 -14.64
CA LEU A 295 -10.94 -21.78 -14.70
C LEU A 295 -11.15 -22.37 -13.30
N GLU A 296 -10.15 -22.23 -12.44
CA GLU A 296 -10.18 -22.70 -11.05
C GLU A 296 -9.55 -21.65 -10.13
N ASP A 297 -10.12 -21.52 -8.94
CA ASP A 297 -9.71 -20.56 -7.91
C ASP A 297 -9.93 -21.20 -6.54
N ASP A 298 -8.87 -21.26 -5.72
CA ASP A 298 -8.98 -21.76 -4.35
C ASP A 298 -9.97 -20.89 -3.56
N LYS A 299 -10.85 -21.56 -2.82
CA LYS A 299 -11.86 -20.87 -1.99
C LYS A 299 -11.44 -20.88 -0.54
N ALA A 300 -11.62 -19.75 0.12
CA ALA A 300 -11.44 -19.59 1.56
C ALA A 300 -12.76 -19.19 2.22
N ILE A 301 -13.01 -19.69 3.42
CA ILE A 301 -14.23 -19.42 4.18
C ILE A 301 -13.94 -18.29 5.19
N ASN A 302 -14.62 -17.16 5.02
CA ASN A 302 -14.58 -16.07 6.00
C ASN A 302 -15.18 -16.54 7.34
N GLY A 303 -14.47 -16.29 8.43
CA GLY A 303 -14.79 -16.81 9.76
C GLY A 303 -14.04 -18.08 10.15
N ILE A 304 -13.34 -18.74 9.21
CA ILE A 304 -12.59 -19.98 9.45
C ILE A 304 -11.15 -19.87 8.92
N ASP A 305 -11.00 -19.48 7.66
CA ASP A 305 -9.70 -19.37 6.98
C ASP A 305 -9.10 -17.96 7.06
N TYR A 306 -9.97 -16.96 7.16
CA TYR A 306 -9.62 -15.56 7.36
C TYR A 306 -10.79 -14.80 8.00
N PHE A 307 -10.59 -13.55 8.41
CA PHE A 307 -11.60 -12.73 9.10
C PHE A 307 -11.65 -11.33 8.49
N ASP A 308 -12.72 -10.98 7.78
CA ASP A 308 -12.84 -9.65 7.14
C ASP A 308 -14.31 -9.22 7.00
N THR A 309 -14.56 -7.95 6.67
CA THR A 309 -15.85 -7.49 6.15
C THR A 309 -16.05 -7.93 4.69
N HIS A 310 -14.97 -8.24 3.97
CA HIS A 310 -15.02 -8.72 2.60
C HIS A 310 -15.28 -10.23 2.51
N PRO A 311 -16.27 -10.68 1.73
CA PRO A 311 -16.67 -12.09 1.69
C PRO A 311 -15.78 -12.97 0.80
N SER A 312 -14.80 -12.42 0.08
CA SER A 312 -13.89 -13.20 -0.77
C SER A 312 -12.51 -12.55 -0.94
N GLU A 313 -11.53 -13.35 -1.36
CA GLU A 313 -10.15 -12.94 -1.73
C GLU A 313 -10.03 -12.34 -3.15
N VAL A 314 -11.13 -12.24 -3.89
CA VAL A 314 -11.16 -11.67 -5.23
C VAL A 314 -11.26 -10.15 -5.12
N ILE A 315 -10.21 -9.44 -5.58
CA ILE A 315 -10.28 -7.99 -5.79
C ILE A 315 -11.06 -7.73 -7.09
N GLY A 316 -10.68 -8.41 -8.16
CA GLY A 316 -11.43 -8.41 -9.41
C GLY A 316 -10.83 -9.28 -10.50
N THR A 317 -11.64 -9.58 -11.50
CA THR A 317 -11.29 -10.40 -12.67
C THR A 317 -11.81 -9.70 -13.92
N THR A 318 -10.92 -9.48 -14.87
CA THR A 318 -11.17 -8.86 -16.17
C THR A 318 -10.33 -9.57 -17.23
N PRO A 319 -10.63 -9.41 -18.53
CA PRO A 319 -9.88 -10.14 -19.56
C PRO A 319 -8.41 -9.77 -19.71
N ALA A 320 -7.87 -8.70 -19.11
CA ALA A 320 -6.42 -8.46 -19.09
C ALA A 320 -5.85 -8.25 -17.68
N CYS A 321 -6.62 -8.51 -16.63
CA CYS A 321 -6.18 -8.42 -15.24
C CYS A 321 -6.99 -9.34 -14.32
N ILE A 322 -6.31 -10.22 -13.59
CA ILE A 322 -6.85 -11.06 -12.52
C ILE A 322 -6.15 -10.64 -11.23
N ALA A 323 -6.88 -10.12 -10.25
CA ALA A 323 -6.33 -9.60 -9.00
C ALA A 323 -6.90 -10.33 -7.78
N ARG A 324 -6.01 -10.80 -6.90
CA ARG A 324 -6.33 -11.48 -5.63
C ARG A 324 -5.65 -10.78 -4.45
N VAL A 325 -6.27 -10.87 -3.28
CA VAL A 325 -5.66 -10.52 -2.00
C VAL A 325 -5.59 -11.77 -1.14
N HIS A 326 -4.40 -12.12 -0.68
CA HIS A 326 -4.16 -13.29 0.16
C HIS A 326 -4.52 -12.94 1.61
N ARG A 327 -5.68 -13.40 2.06
CA ARG A 327 -6.20 -13.31 3.43
C ARG A 327 -6.25 -14.67 4.13
N SER A 328 -6.56 -15.73 3.40
CA SER A 328 -6.63 -17.11 3.87
C SER A 328 -5.34 -17.53 4.53
N LYS A 329 -5.43 -18.22 5.67
CA LYS A 329 -4.30 -18.84 6.38
C LYS A 329 -3.57 -19.94 5.60
N ALA A 330 -4.08 -20.33 4.42
CA ALA A 330 -3.38 -21.24 3.52
C ALA A 330 -2.00 -20.69 3.15
N HIS A 331 -0.98 -21.55 3.17
CA HIS A 331 0.38 -21.14 2.81
C HIS A 331 0.50 -20.70 1.35
N LYS A 332 -0.32 -21.26 0.47
CA LYS A 332 -0.31 -21.01 -0.97
C LYS A 332 -1.73 -20.72 -1.46
N GLN A 333 -1.84 -19.82 -2.43
CA GLN A 333 -3.03 -19.66 -3.27
C GLN A 333 -2.77 -20.26 -4.64
N ARG A 334 -3.75 -20.98 -5.18
CA ARG A 334 -3.68 -21.59 -6.50
C ARG A 334 -4.79 -21.07 -7.42
N LEU A 335 -4.41 -20.78 -8.66
CA LEU A 335 -5.32 -20.46 -9.77
C LEU A 335 -5.01 -21.35 -10.98
N VAL A 336 -6.02 -21.68 -11.77
CA VAL A 336 -5.84 -22.11 -13.17
C VAL A 336 -6.38 -21.03 -14.07
N VAL A 337 -5.53 -20.50 -14.94
CA VAL A 337 -5.83 -19.38 -15.81
C VAL A 337 -5.70 -19.81 -17.27
N ASP A 338 -6.71 -19.45 -18.05
CA ASP A 338 -6.82 -19.68 -19.48
C ASP A 338 -6.62 -18.36 -20.23
N ALA A 339 -5.65 -18.34 -21.14
CA ALA A 339 -5.38 -17.26 -22.08
C ALA A 339 -5.87 -17.59 -23.50
N GLY A 340 -6.49 -18.75 -23.73
CA GLY A 340 -6.85 -19.26 -25.06
C GLY A 340 -7.86 -18.42 -25.83
N ALA A 341 -8.62 -17.55 -25.15
CA ALA A 341 -9.51 -16.59 -25.79
C ALA A 341 -8.77 -15.36 -26.37
N SER A 342 -7.45 -15.27 -26.19
CA SER A 342 -6.63 -14.21 -26.79
C SER A 342 -6.75 -14.27 -28.30
N PHE A 343 -6.67 -13.11 -28.96
CA PHE A 343 -6.93 -13.02 -30.39
C PHE A 343 -5.94 -12.13 -31.13
N ASP A 344 -5.74 -12.47 -32.39
CA ASP A 344 -5.09 -11.63 -33.39
C ASP A 344 -6.16 -11.17 -34.39
N VAL A 345 -6.16 -9.88 -34.73
CA VAL A 345 -7.17 -9.31 -35.65
C VAL A 345 -7.09 -9.95 -37.04
N ASN A 346 -5.89 -10.39 -37.46
CA ASN A 346 -5.63 -11.07 -38.72
C ASN A 346 -5.64 -12.60 -38.58
N LYS A 347 -6.07 -13.12 -37.41
CA LYS A 347 -6.18 -14.55 -37.09
C LYS A 347 -4.86 -15.32 -37.22
N ALA A 348 -3.73 -14.64 -37.03
CA ALA A 348 -2.44 -15.31 -36.94
C ALA A 348 -2.41 -16.29 -35.74
N LYS A 349 -1.63 -17.38 -35.87
CA LYS A 349 -1.44 -18.35 -34.79
C LYS A 349 -0.71 -17.68 -33.62
N LEU A 350 -1.24 -17.87 -32.42
CA LEU A 350 -0.67 -17.29 -31.21
C LEU A 350 0.22 -18.28 -30.45
N THR A 351 1.28 -17.75 -29.84
CA THR A 351 2.07 -18.43 -28.80
C THR A 351 1.94 -17.68 -27.48
N TYR A 352 2.00 -18.40 -26.36
CA TYR A 352 1.73 -17.87 -25.02
C TYR A 352 2.99 -17.89 -24.17
N THR A 353 3.22 -16.84 -23.38
CA THR A 353 4.37 -16.74 -22.48
C THR A 353 3.89 -16.19 -21.12
N TRP A 354 4.22 -16.90 -20.05
CA TRP A 354 3.89 -16.55 -18.67
C TRP A 354 5.20 -16.22 -17.94
N VAL A 355 5.30 -15.05 -17.31
CA VAL A 355 6.55 -14.59 -16.69
C VAL A 355 6.30 -13.97 -15.33
N VAL A 356 7.15 -14.26 -14.35
CA VAL A 356 7.17 -13.54 -13.07
C VAL A 356 7.78 -12.16 -13.31
N LEU A 357 6.99 -11.11 -13.13
CA LEU A 357 7.40 -9.72 -13.29
C LEU A 357 7.83 -9.08 -11.96
N ARG A 358 7.22 -9.51 -10.86
CA ARG A 358 7.52 -9.07 -9.49
C ARG A 358 7.19 -10.17 -8.50
N GLY A 359 7.98 -10.27 -7.43
CA GLY A 359 7.76 -11.21 -6.32
C GLY A 359 9.02 -12.00 -6.01
N ASP A 360 8.85 -13.06 -5.23
CA ASP A 360 9.89 -14.06 -5.00
C ASP A 360 9.73 -15.23 -5.97
N PRO A 361 10.63 -15.42 -6.94
CA PRO A 361 10.56 -16.56 -7.86
C PRO A 361 10.52 -17.91 -7.13
N ASP A 362 11.15 -18.04 -5.97
CA ASP A 362 11.19 -19.29 -5.21
C ASP A 362 9.85 -19.62 -4.53
N LYS A 363 8.97 -18.62 -4.40
CA LYS A 363 7.61 -18.76 -3.84
C LYS A 363 6.52 -18.82 -4.92
N ILE A 364 6.89 -18.77 -6.19
CA ILE A 364 5.95 -18.71 -7.33
C ILE A 364 6.20 -19.88 -8.26
N LYS A 365 5.14 -20.63 -8.57
CA LYS A 365 5.19 -21.74 -9.52
C LYS A 365 4.18 -21.51 -10.63
N ILE A 366 4.63 -21.63 -11.88
CA ILE A 366 3.79 -21.57 -13.08
C ILE A 366 3.96 -22.89 -13.84
N VAL A 367 2.87 -23.62 -14.03
CA VAL A 367 2.87 -24.93 -14.69
C VAL A 367 1.88 -24.91 -15.87
N PRO A 368 2.37 -24.95 -17.12
CA PRO A 368 1.51 -25.12 -18.28
C PRO A 368 0.66 -26.39 -18.15
N LYS A 369 -0.63 -26.30 -18.51
CA LYS A 369 -1.59 -27.42 -18.50
C LYS A 369 -1.95 -27.90 -19.90
N LYS A 370 -1.40 -27.27 -20.93
CA LYS A 370 -1.52 -27.64 -22.34
C LYS A 370 -0.18 -27.45 -23.05
N ASP A 371 0.03 -28.20 -24.13
CA ASP A 371 1.26 -28.14 -24.93
C ASP A 371 1.48 -26.78 -25.59
N ASP A 372 0.39 -26.09 -25.96
CA ASP A 372 0.43 -24.73 -26.52
C ASP A 372 0.66 -23.65 -25.45
N GLN A 373 0.70 -24.02 -24.17
CA GLN A 373 0.87 -23.15 -23.01
C GLN A 373 -0.25 -22.09 -22.86
N SER A 374 -1.39 -22.24 -23.54
CA SER A 374 -2.53 -21.32 -23.42
C SER A 374 -3.20 -21.36 -22.05
N VAL A 375 -3.00 -22.43 -21.27
CA VAL A 375 -3.52 -22.58 -19.90
C VAL A 375 -2.36 -22.85 -18.96
N ALA A 376 -2.33 -22.16 -17.82
CA ALA A 376 -1.34 -22.36 -16.78
C ALA A 376 -1.99 -22.45 -15.39
N GLU A 377 -1.47 -23.36 -14.56
CA GLU A 377 -1.69 -23.34 -13.12
C GLU A 377 -0.62 -22.47 -12.46
N ILE A 378 -1.08 -21.53 -11.66
CA ILE A 378 -0.27 -20.56 -10.95
C ILE A 378 -0.44 -20.84 -9.47
N THR A 379 0.66 -21.02 -8.75
CA THR A 379 0.67 -21.15 -7.29
C THR A 379 1.58 -20.09 -6.70
N VAL A 380 1.08 -19.32 -5.75
CA VAL A 380 1.83 -18.26 -5.06
C VAL A 380 1.77 -18.52 -3.57
N ALA A 381 2.94 -18.71 -2.93
CA ALA A 381 3.03 -18.79 -1.48
C ALA A 381 2.93 -17.42 -0.82
N TRP A 382 2.69 -17.36 0.49
CA TRP A 382 2.68 -16.11 1.24
C TRP A 382 3.99 -15.32 1.05
N HIS A 383 3.84 -14.04 0.70
CA HIS A 383 4.94 -13.08 0.53
C HIS A 383 4.91 -12.05 1.66
N ASP A 384 6.02 -11.93 2.36
CA ASP A 384 6.27 -10.77 3.21
C ASP A 384 6.71 -9.59 2.34
N ARG A 385 6.58 -8.38 2.89
CA ARG A 385 7.03 -7.16 2.23
C ARG A 385 8.50 -7.26 1.84
N ARG A 386 8.82 -6.82 0.62
CA ARG A 386 10.17 -6.93 0.06
C ARG A 386 10.45 -5.83 -0.97
N PRO A 387 11.73 -5.54 -1.26
CA PRO A 387 12.11 -4.68 -2.38
C PRO A 387 11.47 -5.12 -3.70
N VAL A 388 10.98 -4.16 -4.50
CA VAL A 388 10.36 -4.45 -5.81
C VAL A 388 11.34 -5.02 -6.84
N SER A 389 12.64 -4.80 -6.61
CA SER A 389 13.78 -5.38 -7.32
C SER A 389 14.99 -5.40 -6.39
N PRO A 390 16.01 -6.24 -6.64
CA PRO A 390 17.21 -6.27 -5.82
C PRO A 390 17.85 -4.89 -5.66
N GLY A 391 18.07 -4.45 -4.42
CA GLY A 391 18.67 -3.15 -4.09
C GLY A 391 17.72 -1.94 -4.18
N SER A 392 16.45 -2.13 -4.55
CA SER A 392 15.47 -1.04 -4.56
C SER A 392 15.13 -0.58 -3.13
N PRO A 393 15.08 0.74 -2.85
CA PRO A 393 14.56 1.28 -1.59
C PRO A 393 13.02 1.25 -1.51
N LEU A 394 12.36 0.98 -2.64
CA LEU A 394 10.92 0.81 -2.72
C LEU A 394 10.55 -0.66 -2.46
N GLU A 395 9.61 -0.88 -1.54
CA GLU A 395 9.12 -2.21 -1.16
C GLU A 395 7.63 -2.39 -1.43
N SER A 396 7.22 -3.63 -1.71
CA SER A 396 5.86 -4.01 -2.06
C SER A 396 5.44 -5.34 -1.40
N ASN A 397 4.14 -5.50 -1.20
CA ASN A 397 3.47 -6.76 -0.85
C ASN A 397 2.78 -7.41 -2.04
N ARG A 398 3.12 -7.00 -3.27
CA ARG A 398 2.48 -7.47 -4.49
C ARG A 398 3.38 -8.39 -5.32
N VAL A 399 2.81 -9.48 -5.80
CA VAL A 399 3.34 -10.35 -6.86
C VAL A 399 2.64 -10.01 -8.16
N ASP A 400 3.40 -9.84 -9.24
CA ASP A 400 2.89 -9.61 -10.59
C ASP A 400 3.39 -10.72 -11.52
N ILE A 401 2.47 -11.40 -12.21
CA ILE A 401 2.76 -12.36 -13.28
C ILE A 401 2.21 -11.78 -14.59
N GLY A 402 3.08 -11.65 -15.59
CA GLY A 402 2.75 -11.17 -16.92
C GLY A 402 2.38 -12.32 -17.85
N VAL A 403 1.33 -12.12 -18.64
CA VAL A 403 0.88 -13.03 -19.69
C VAL A 403 0.98 -12.30 -21.02
N PHE A 404 1.76 -12.86 -21.94
CA PHE A 404 2.03 -12.28 -23.25
C PHE A 404 1.59 -13.25 -24.33
N VAL A 405 0.93 -12.73 -25.36
CA VAL A 405 0.66 -13.48 -26.59
C VAL A 405 1.47 -12.89 -27.74
N HIS A 406 1.98 -13.75 -28.62
CA HIS A 406 2.80 -13.35 -29.75
C HIS A 406 2.25 -13.97 -31.03
N ASN A 407 2.14 -13.18 -32.09
CA ASN A 407 1.53 -13.59 -33.36
C ASN A 407 2.55 -13.95 -34.47
N GLY A 408 3.83 -14.02 -34.11
CA GLY A 408 4.94 -14.22 -35.06
C GLY A 408 5.72 -12.94 -35.38
N THR A 409 5.11 -11.76 -35.20
CA THR A 409 5.74 -10.46 -35.47
C THR A 409 5.76 -9.56 -34.24
N HIS A 410 4.66 -9.53 -33.49
CA HIS A 410 4.45 -8.62 -32.37
C HIS A 410 4.00 -9.39 -31.13
N TYR A 411 4.51 -8.94 -29.98
CA TYR A 411 3.89 -9.25 -28.70
C TYR A 411 2.63 -8.39 -28.50
N SER A 412 1.69 -8.89 -27.70
CA SER A 412 0.61 -8.10 -27.12
C SER A 412 1.13 -7.17 -26.04
N ALA A 413 0.32 -6.18 -25.64
CA ALA A 413 0.43 -5.63 -24.29
C ALA A 413 0.24 -6.76 -23.24
N PRO A 414 0.83 -6.64 -22.04
CA PRO A 414 0.71 -7.67 -21.00
C PRO A 414 -0.72 -7.81 -20.49
N GLY A 415 -1.11 -9.04 -20.20
CA GLY A 415 -2.15 -9.35 -19.23
C GLY A 415 -1.51 -9.60 -17.87
N PHE A 416 -2.21 -9.30 -16.77
CA PHE A 416 -1.65 -9.46 -15.43
C PHE A 416 -2.44 -10.46 -14.58
N VAL A 417 -1.72 -11.28 -13.82
CA VAL A 417 -2.24 -12.03 -12.68
C VAL A 417 -1.50 -11.55 -11.44
N THR A 418 -2.20 -10.91 -10.51
CA THR A 418 -1.61 -10.25 -9.34
C THR A 418 -2.12 -10.82 -8.03
N PHE A 419 -1.23 -10.91 -7.05
CA PHE A 419 -1.53 -11.32 -5.68
C PHE A 419 -0.99 -10.27 -4.72
N HIS A 420 -1.81 -9.83 -3.78
CA HIS A 420 -1.43 -8.86 -2.75
C HIS A 420 -1.54 -9.48 -1.36
N THR A 421 -0.47 -9.46 -0.58
CA THR A 421 -0.46 -9.90 0.82
C THR A 421 -0.67 -8.71 1.76
N LEU A 422 -1.04 -9.00 3.01
CA LEU A 422 -1.36 -7.97 3.99
C LEU A 422 -0.16 -7.67 4.89
N ASP A 423 0.42 -6.48 4.74
CA ASP A 423 1.63 -6.06 5.47
C ASP A 423 1.48 -6.07 7.00
N ARG A 424 0.24 -5.90 7.48
CA ARG A 424 -0.09 -5.96 8.91
C ARG A 424 -0.22 -7.37 9.45
N GLU A 425 -0.05 -8.39 8.62
CA GLU A 425 -0.10 -9.78 9.06
C GLU A 425 1.30 -10.38 9.09
N ALA A 426 1.72 -10.81 10.27
CA ALA A 426 2.89 -11.66 10.42
C ALA A 426 2.43 -13.11 10.55
N ARG A 427 2.97 -13.98 9.69
CA ARG A 427 2.57 -15.39 9.63
C ARG A 427 3.74 -16.31 9.87
N VAL A 428 3.47 -17.41 10.55
CA VAL A 428 4.46 -18.44 10.85
C VAL A 428 3.92 -19.76 10.33
N TYR A 429 4.64 -20.40 9.42
CA TYR A 429 4.31 -21.72 8.91
C TYR A 429 5.34 -22.74 9.43
N SER A 430 4.92 -23.99 9.64
CA SER A 430 5.83 -25.11 9.83
C SER A 430 6.59 -25.40 8.55
N ARG A 431 7.62 -26.25 8.64
CA ARG A 431 8.40 -26.71 7.47
C ARG A 431 7.52 -27.37 6.40
N ASP A 432 6.45 -28.04 6.81
CA ASP A 432 5.49 -28.70 5.91
C ASP A 432 4.40 -27.75 5.38
N GLY A 433 4.48 -26.45 5.71
CA GLY A 433 3.53 -25.43 5.25
C GLY A 433 2.25 -25.34 6.07
N LYS A 434 2.17 -25.95 7.26
CA LYS A 434 1.02 -25.78 8.17
C LYS A 434 1.12 -24.44 8.87
N ILE A 435 0.06 -23.65 8.87
CA ILE A 435 0.05 -22.37 9.60
C ILE A 435 0.13 -22.63 11.11
N LEU A 436 1.05 -21.99 11.81
CA LEU A 436 1.21 -22.07 13.27
C LEU A 436 0.64 -20.84 13.94
N SER A 437 0.87 -19.65 13.38
CA SER A 437 0.32 -18.41 13.91
C SER A 437 0.08 -17.35 12.84
N VAL A 438 -0.97 -16.56 13.04
CA VAL A 438 -1.24 -15.31 12.32
C VAL A 438 -1.40 -14.20 13.35
N ALA A 439 -0.55 -13.17 13.30
CA ALA A 439 -0.71 -11.97 14.10
C ALA A 439 -1.14 -10.81 13.19
N HIS A 440 -2.29 -10.19 13.47
CA HIS A 440 -2.92 -9.21 12.55
C HIS A 440 -2.56 -7.74 12.81
N GLY A 441 -1.70 -7.49 13.80
CA GLY A 441 -1.22 -6.16 14.18
C GLY A 441 0.29 -5.99 13.99
N MET A 442 0.88 -6.65 12.98
CA MET A 442 2.29 -6.46 12.65
C MET A 442 2.57 -4.99 12.33
N GLY A 443 3.70 -4.50 12.79
CA GLY A 443 4.06 -3.09 12.84
C GLY A 443 5.53 -2.93 13.17
N ASP A 444 5.94 -1.67 13.22
CA ASP A 444 7.29 -1.27 13.59
C ASP A 444 7.28 -0.55 14.93
N ALA A 445 8.23 -0.93 15.79
CA ALA A 445 8.56 -0.18 16.99
C ALA A 445 9.51 0.97 16.61
N ASP A 446 9.29 2.14 17.17
CA ASP A 446 10.16 3.30 16.99
C ASP A 446 10.52 3.89 18.35
N VAL A 447 11.79 4.24 18.53
CA VAL A 447 12.33 4.86 19.73
C VAL A 447 13.17 6.07 19.31
N ARG A 448 12.78 7.25 19.79
CA ARG A 448 13.43 8.52 19.45
C ARG A 448 13.88 9.26 20.68
N VAL A 449 15.05 9.89 20.59
CA VAL A 449 15.45 10.91 21.56
C VAL A 449 14.77 12.22 21.18
N THR A 450 13.83 12.67 22.00
CA THR A 450 13.11 13.94 21.78
C THR A 450 13.63 15.06 22.68
N ASN A 451 14.40 14.73 23.71
CA ASN A 451 15.07 15.70 24.54
C ASN A 451 16.54 15.27 24.80
N TRP A 452 17.43 15.68 23.89
CA TRP A 452 18.86 15.37 23.96
C TRP A 452 19.56 16.02 25.17
N GLU A 453 19.15 17.23 25.55
CA GLU A 453 19.68 17.91 26.74
C GLU A 453 19.41 17.08 28.00
N LYS A 454 18.18 16.59 28.14
CA LYS A 454 17.80 15.71 29.26
C LYS A 454 18.51 14.36 29.21
N LEU A 455 18.65 13.75 28.02
CA LEU A 455 19.39 12.49 27.86
C LEU A 455 20.83 12.65 28.35
N PHE A 456 21.54 13.67 27.85
CA PHE A 456 22.94 13.90 28.19
C PHE A 456 23.13 14.27 29.66
N SER A 457 22.27 15.13 30.20
CA SER A 457 22.36 15.55 31.61
C SER A 457 22.07 14.40 32.56
N GLN A 458 21.17 13.47 32.19
CA GLN A 458 20.91 12.26 32.96
C GLN A 458 22.10 11.30 32.89
N LEU A 459 22.63 11.02 31.70
CA LEU A 459 23.77 10.12 31.53
C LEU A 459 25.04 10.62 32.23
N ALA A 460 25.24 11.93 32.31
CA ALA A 460 26.35 12.53 33.05
C ALA A 460 26.26 12.30 34.57
N LYS A 461 25.06 12.06 35.12
CA LYS A 461 24.80 11.96 36.57
C LYS A 461 24.45 10.56 37.04
N ASP A 462 23.76 9.78 36.22
CA ASP A 462 23.24 8.46 36.56
C ASP A 462 24.15 7.35 36.03
N ASN A 463 25.00 6.85 36.92
CA ASN A 463 25.91 5.73 36.65
C ASN A 463 25.19 4.45 36.22
N THR A 464 23.94 4.25 36.64
CA THR A 464 23.15 3.06 36.32
C THR A 464 22.70 3.12 34.86
N ALA A 465 22.13 4.25 34.44
CA ALA A 465 21.75 4.50 33.04
C ALA A 465 22.96 4.54 32.11
N ALA A 466 24.07 5.15 32.54
CA ALA A 466 25.33 5.18 31.79
C ALA A 466 25.90 3.77 31.56
N ARG A 467 25.86 2.90 32.57
CA ARG A 467 26.32 1.50 32.43
C ARG A 467 25.47 0.69 31.45
N LEU A 468 24.16 0.95 31.39
CA LEU A 468 23.25 0.27 30.46
C LEU A 468 23.65 0.50 28.99
N LEU A 469 24.14 1.70 28.67
CA LEU A 469 24.61 2.08 27.33
C LEU A 469 26.13 1.88 27.12
N GLY A 470 26.83 1.34 28.12
CA GLY A 470 28.29 1.13 28.07
C GLY A 470 29.10 2.43 28.01
N ILE A 471 28.64 3.48 28.68
CA ILE A 471 29.26 4.81 28.67
C ILE A 471 30.39 4.88 29.71
N SER A 472 31.60 5.21 29.24
CA SER A 472 32.78 5.42 30.09
C SER A 472 32.68 6.68 30.95
N LYS A 473 33.61 6.87 31.88
CA LYS A 473 33.63 8.05 32.75
C LYS A 473 34.01 9.31 31.98
N GLU A 474 34.94 9.18 31.05
CA GLU A 474 35.36 10.24 30.13
C GLU A 474 34.17 10.70 29.27
N GLN A 475 33.40 9.75 28.73
CA GLN A 475 32.21 10.05 27.95
C GLN A 475 31.11 10.72 28.79
N GLN A 476 30.93 10.32 30.06
CA GLN A 476 29.97 10.99 30.95
C GLN A 476 30.32 12.48 31.16
N VAL A 477 31.60 12.83 31.25
CA VAL A 477 32.05 14.22 31.36
C VAL A 477 31.73 14.99 30.08
N ALA A 478 32.09 14.45 28.92
CA ALA A 478 31.78 15.07 27.62
C ALA A 478 30.26 15.27 27.42
N LEU A 479 29.43 14.31 27.84
CA LEU A 479 27.97 14.43 27.83
C LEU A 479 27.47 15.54 28.77
N GLY A 480 28.09 15.71 29.94
CA GLY A 480 27.78 16.81 30.85
C GLY A 480 28.04 18.19 30.24
N GLU A 481 29.17 18.33 29.53
CA GLU A 481 29.52 19.57 28.82
C GLU A 481 28.55 19.86 27.68
N MET A 482 28.21 18.84 26.87
CA MET A 482 27.21 18.97 25.82
C MET A 482 25.83 19.33 26.39
N ALA A 483 25.39 18.69 27.47
CA ALA A 483 24.15 19.05 28.15
C ALA A 483 24.12 20.51 28.60
N ALA A 484 25.22 21.02 29.16
CA ALA A 484 25.30 22.42 29.58
C ALA A 484 25.16 23.39 28.40
N LEU A 485 25.82 23.10 27.28
CA LEU A 485 25.69 23.86 26.04
C LEU A 485 24.24 23.85 25.52
N LEU A 486 23.61 22.67 25.47
CA LEU A 486 22.24 22.53 24.98
C LEU A 486 21.22 23.22 25.89
N LEU A 487 21.44 23.18 27.21
CA LEU A 487 20.60 23.86 28.19
C LEU A 487 20.63 25.38 27.99
N ASP A 488 21.80 25.97 27.78
CA ASP A 488 21.94 27.41 27.52
C ASP A 488 21.18 27.83 26.25
N VAL A 489 21.35 27.08 25.15
CA VAL A 489 20.64 27.32 23.90
C VAL A 489 19.11 27.23 24.10
N ASN A 490 18.63 26.21 24.81
CA ASN A 490 17.21 26.05 25.09
C ASN A 490 16.64 27.18 25.95
N GLN A 491 17.40 27.67 26.95
CA GLN A 491 17.01 28.82 27.76
C GLN A 491 16.89 30.09 26.92
N GLN A 492 17.83 30.34 26.00
CA GLN A 492 17.76 31.46 25.06
C GLN A 492 16.52 31.35 24.15
N ILE A 493 16.22 30.17 23.61
CA ILE A 493 15.00 29.94 22.80
C ILE A 493 13.74 30.24 23.60
N LEU A 494 13.65 29.78 24.86
CA LEU A 494 12.49 30.04 25.72
C LEU A 494 12.32 31.54 26.01
N GLN A 495 13.41 32.26 26.26
CA GLN A 495 13.37 33.71 26.46
C GLN A 495 12.87 34.44 25.20
N ILE A 496 13.37 34.08 24.02
CA ILE A 496 12.94 34.65 22.74
C ILE A 496 11.46 34.35 22.48
N ARG A 497 11.00 33.12 22.70
CA ARG A 497 9.57 32.74 22.56
C ARG A 497 8.67 33.55 23.50
N SER A 498 9.11 33.77 24.75
CA SER A 498 8.37 34.61 25.70
C SER A 498 8.28 36.06 25.21
N GLN A 499 9.34 36.61 24.62
CA GLN A 499 9.32 37.95 24.04
C GLN A 499 8.39 38.04 22.82
N ILE A 500 8.40 37.03 21.94
CA ILE A 500 7.49 36.94 20.80
C ILE A 500 6.03 36.91 21.27
N GLN A 501 5.70 36.05 22.25
CA GLN A 501 4.34 35.95 22.79
C GLN A 501 3.87 37.26 23.44
N LYS A 502 4.76 37.97 24.15
CA LYS A 502 4.47 39.32 24.69
C LYS A 502 4.24 40.33 23.56
N GLY A 503 5.02 40.26 22.48
CA GLY A 503 4.86 41.09 21.28
C GLY A 503 3.54 40.84 20.55
N GLU A 504 3.14 39.56 20.38
CA GLU A 504 1.85 39.18 19.79
C GLU A 504 0.68 39.77 20.57
N LYS A 505 0.74 39.67 21.91
CA LYS A 505 -0.28 40.27 22.79
C LYS A 505 -0.31 41.80 22.66
N ALA A 506 0.85 42.45 22.59
CA ALA A 506 0.95 43.90 22.42
C ALA A 506 0.41 44.41 21.07
N ILE A 507 0.58 43.65 19.98
CA ILE A 507 0.03 43.97 18.66
C ILE A 507 -1.50 43.84 18.64
N LYS A 508 -2.04 42.81 19.31
CA LYS A 508 -3.49 42.53 19.34
C LYS A 508 -4.32 43.68 19.90
N ASP A 509 -3.72 44.47 20.80
CA ASP A 509 -4.39 45.54 21.54
C ASP A 509 -3.99 46.97 21.07
N SER A 510 -3.04 47.11 20.13
CA SER A 510 -2.54 48.43 19.69
C SER A 510 -3.27 48.98 18.45
N LYS A 511 -3.50 50.31 18.42
CA LYS A 511 -4.05 51.05 17.27
C LYS A 511 -2.98 51.79 16.45
N ASP A 512 -1.72 51.75 16.87
CA ASP A 512 -0.59 52.42 16.20
C ASP A 512 0.08 51.49 15.18
N GLU A 513 -0.13 51.77 13.89
CA GLU A 513 0.45 50.98 12.79
C GLU A 513 1.99 50.99 12.74
N LYS A 514 2.63 52.08 13.19
CA LYS A 514 4.10 52.16 13.24
C LYS A 514 4.66 51.26 14.34
N GLN A 515 3.98 51.23 15.49
CA GLN A 515 4.32 50.33 16.59
C GLN A 515 4.11 48.86 16.20
N LYS A 516 3.00 48.54 15.50
CA LYS A 516 2.75 47.17 15.00
C LYS A 516 3.83 46.69 14.04
N GLN A 517 4.27 47.54 13.11
CA GLN A 517 5.35 47.20 12.18
C GLN A 517 6.68 46.94 12.90
N GLN A 518 7.00 47.74 13.92
CA GLN A 518 8.23 47.57 14.71
C GLN A 518 8.21 46.28 15.53
N VAL A 519 7.10 45.96 16.20
CA VAL A 519 6.96 44.71 16.97
C VAL A 519 6.98 43.48 16.05
N LYS A 520 6.34 43.55 14.87
CA LYS A 520 6.38 42.48 13.87
C LYS A 520 7.81 42.20 13.39
N LYS A 521 8.59 43.25 13.11
CA LYS A 521 10.01 43.10 12.73
C LYS A 521 10.85 42.42 13.82
N LEU A 522 10.60 42.74 15.10
CA LEU A 522 11.26 42.09 16.23
C LEU A 522 10.84 40.61 16.37
N MET A 523 9.57 40.29 16.13
CA MET A 523 9.09 38.90 16.11
C MET A 523 9.74 38.09 14.98
N ASP A 524 9.84 38.66 13.78
CA ASP A 524 10.50 38.01 12.64
C ASP A 524 11.99 37.75 12.93
N GLN A 525 12.69 38.70 13.56
CA GLN A 525 14.07 38.52 14.04
C GLN A 525 14.17 37.44 15.11
N GLY A 526 13.25 37.41 16.07
CA GLY A 526 13.18 36.37 17.10
C GLY A 526 12.98 34.98 16.49
N ASN A 527 12.07 34.85 15.53
CA ASN A 527 11.84 33.60 14.80
C ASN A 527 13.09 33.14 14.03
N GLN A 528 13.81 34.06 13.37
CA GLN A 528 15.07 33.74 12.70
C GLN A 528 16.16 33.25 13.68
N LEU A 529 16.24 33.84 14.88
CA LEU A 529 17.17 33.39 15.91
C LEU A 529 16.82 32.00 16.43
N ILE A 530 15.53 31.69 16.61
CA ILE A 530 15.07 30.34 16.98
C ILE A 530 15.50 29.32 15.91
N VAL A 531 15.28 29.63 14.63
CA VAL A 531 15.69 28.73 13.53
C VAL A 531 17.21 28.51 13.52
N LYS A 532 18.01 29.57 13.69
CA LYS A 532 19.47 29.44 13.76
C LYS A 532 19.93 28.60 14.95
N ALA A 533 19.31 28.78 16.12
CA ALA A 533 19.60 28.01 17.32
C ALA A 533 19.26 26.52 17.12
N GLN A 534 18.13 26.22 16.48
CA GLN A 534 17.76 24.85 16.10
C GLN A 534 18.73 24.24 15.09
N MET A 535 19.16 24.98 14.06
CA MET A 535 20.17 24.50 13.11
C MET A 535 21.52 24.20 13.78
N PHE A 536 21.94 25.05 14.73
CA PHE A 536 23.15 24.80 15.51
C PHE A 536 23.03 23.51 16.33
N PHE A 537 21.87 23.30 16.95
CA PHE A 537 21.56 22.09 17.71
C PHE A 537 21.64 20.82 16.86
N GLU A 538 20.94 20.78 15.72
CA GLU A 538 20.95 19.62 14.81
C GLU A 538 22.38 19.34 14.32
N LYS A 539 23.13 20.38 13.95
CA LYS A 539 24.52 20.25 13.52
C LYS A 539 25.41 19.68 14.63
N ALA A 540 25.21 20.09 15.88
CA ALA A 540 25.99 19.59 17.01
C ALA A 540 25.75 18.10 17.25
N LEU A 541 24.52 17.61 17.05
CA LEU A 541 24.18 16.20 17.18
C LEU A 541 24.72 15.33 16.04
N ASP A 542 24.94 15.91 14.86
CA ASP A 542 25.41 15.20 13.66
C ASP A 542 26.92 15.35 13.43
N THR A 543 27.59 16.23 14.17
CA THR A 543 29.05 16.39 14.11
C THR A 543 29.72 15.40 15.03
N THR A 544 30.79 14.75 14.54
CA THR A 544 31.60 13.83 15.35
C THR A 544 32.11 14.50 16.63
N GLU A 545 31.81 13.89 17.77
CA GLU A 545 32.37 14.24 19.06
C GLU A 545 33.55 13.30 19.35
N LYS A 546 34.69 13.87 19.75
CA LYS A 546 35.97 13.17 19.84
C LYS A 546 35.97 12.04 20.88
N THR A 547 35.27 12.21 21.99
CA THR A 547 35.19 11.25 23.10
C THR A 547 34.23 10.10 22.79
N LEU A 548 33.22 10.35 21.95
CA LEU A 548 32.31 9.33 21.42
C LEU A 548 32.89 8.59 20.20
N ASP A 549 33.84 9.19 19.48
CA ASP A 549 34.35 8.73 18.17
C ASP A 549 33.24 8.57 17.11
N ASP A 550 32.18 9.36 17.26
CA ASP A 550 30.97 9.29 16.45
C ASP A 550 30.15 10.57 16.65
N SER A 551 29.12 10.80 15.83
CA SER A 551 28.15 11.84 16.13
C SER A 551 27.29 11.43 17.34
N PRO A 552 26.94 12.35 18.26
CA PRO A 552 26.07 12.01 19.38
C PRO A 552 24.78 11.32 18.95
N ARG A 553 24.17 11.74 17.84
CA ARG A 553 22.94 11.11 17.34
C ARG A 553 23.16 9.64 16.98
N HIS A 554 24.11 9.36 16.10
CA HIS A 554 24.37 8.01 15.62
C HIS A 554 24.82 7.08 16.76
N PHE A 555 25.66 7.60 17.65
CA PHE A 555 26.19 6.88 18.79
C PHE A 555 25.09 6.34 19.73
N PHE A 556 24.07 7.16 20.00
CA PHE A 556 22.97 6.80 20.90
C PHE A 556 21.88 6.00 20.19
N GLU A 557 21.46 6.39 18.98
CA GLU A 557 20.43 5.68 18.23
C GLU A 557 20.83 4.21 17.97
N THR A 558 22.09 3.95 17.61
CA THR A 558 22.59 2.58 17.41
C THR A 558 22.59 1.74 18.69
N ARG A 559 22.90 2.35 19.85
CA ARG A 559 22.87 1.65 21.15
C ARG A 559 21.45 1.37 21.62
N PHE A 560 20.54 2.32 21.44
CA PHE A 560 19.12 2.09 21.73
C PHE A 560 18.58 0.96 20.85
N ALA A 561 18.81 1.01 19.54
CA ALA A 561 18.40 -0.05 18.62
C ALA A 561 18.95 -1.42 19.06
N LYS A 562 20.23 -1.51 19.44
CA LYS A 562 20.83 -2.76 19.92
C LYS A 562 20.15 -3.30 21.18
N LEU A 563 19.82 -2.43 22.14
CA LEU A 563 19.14 -2.83 23.37
C LEU A 563 17.69 -3.24 23.10
N THR A 564 16.96 -2.48 22.30
CA THR A 564 15.55 -2.77 22.02
C THR A 564 15.40 -4.04 21.20
N GLN A 565 16.30 -4.29 20.24
CA GLN A 565 16.26 -5.47 19.37
C GLN A 565 16.80 -6.75 20.01
N ASP A 566 17.38 -6.69 21.21
CA ASP A 566 17.78 -7.89 21.96
C ASP A 566 16.52 -8.59 22.49
N PRO A 567 16.12 -9.76 21.95
CA PRO A 567 14.92 -10.46 22.41
C PRO A 567 15.05 -10.97 23.87
N LEU A 568 16.25 -10.96 24.44
CA LEU A 568 16.55 -11.35 25.80
C LEU A 568 16.84 -10.16 26.72
N PHE A 569 16.58 -8.92 26.28
CA PHE A 569 16.87 -7.71 27.05
C PHE A 569 16.35 -7.81 28.49
N THR A 570 15.10 -8.25 28.68
CA THR A 570 14.49 -8.35 30.02
C THR A 570 15.17 -9.39 30.92
N GLN A 571 15.74 -10.45 30.36
CA GLN A 571 16.51 -11.46 31.09
C GLN A 571 17.93 -10.96 31.38
N ASN A 572 18.59 -10.41 30.37
CA ASN A 572 19.95 -9.88 30.46
C ASN A 572 20.04 -8.69 31.42
N GLN A 573 18.96 -7.92 31.58
CA GLN A 573 18.88 -6.73 32.43
C GLN A 573 17.92 -6.92 33.63
N ALA A 574 17.68 -8.16 34.07
CA ALA A 574 16.72 -8.46 35.14
C ALA A 574 17.02 -7.71 36.46
N ASP A 575 18.29 -7.67 36.89
CA ASP A 575 18.70 -6.94 38.09
C ASP A 575 18.49 -5.43 37.96
N TRP A 576 18.78 -4.88 36.77
CA TRP A 576 18.55 -3.47 36.46
C TRP A 576 17.05 -3.14 36.51
N LEU A 577 16.20 -3.98 35.89
CA LEU A 577 14.75 -3.82 35.93
C LEU A 577 14.24 -3.81 37.38
N LYS A 578 14.66 -4.80 38.18
CA LYS A 578 14.24 -4.93 39.58
C LYS A 578 14.62 -3.70 40.41
N LYS A 579 15.80 -3.13 40.19
CA LYS A 579 16.29 -1.96 40.93
C LYS A 579 15.56 -0.65 40.57
N ASN A 580 15.09 -0.51 39.33
CA ASN A 580 14.52 0.75 38.83
C ASN A 580 12.97 0.78 38.85
N ARG A 581 12.32 -0.33 39.20
CA ARG A 581 10.88 -0.34 39.50
C ARG A 581 10.59 0.42 40.78
N THR A 582 9.62 1.32 40.70
CA THR A 582 9.16 2.16 41.82
C THR A 582 7.63 2.14 41.88
N PRO A 583 7.02 2.48 43.03
CA PRO A 583 5.57 2.61 43.11
C PRO A 583 4.98 3.59 42.07
N ALA A 584 5.76 4.57 41.60
CA ALA A 584 5.32 5.56 40.62
C ALA A 584 5.20 5.01 39.19
N ASN A 585 6.02 4.03 38.81
CA ASN A 585 6.06 3.48 37.45
C ASN A 585 5.45 2.07 37.33
N GLU A 586 5.23 1.36 38.44
CA GLU A 586 4.78 -0.03 38.48
C GLU A 586 3.49 -0.28 37.67
N ALA A 587 2.50 0.62 37.75
CA ALA A 587 1.24 0.47 37.03
C ALA A 587 1.43 0.49 35.50
N ARG A 588 2.36 1.31 35.00
CA ARG A 588 2.68 1.38 33.57
C ARG A 588 3.41 0.12 33.11
N ILE A 589 4.36 -0.37 33.92
CA ILE A 589 5.13 -1.58 33.62
C ILE A 589 4.21 -2.80 33.59
N LYS A 590 3.29 -2.94 34.54
CA LYS A 590 2.27 -3.99 34.52
C LYS A 590 1.39 -3.92 33.28
N SER A 591 1.01 -2.72 32.85
CA SER A 591 0.24 -2.52 31.60
C SER A 591 1.01 -2.99 30.36
N LEU A 592 2.33 -2.73 30.29
CA LEU A 592 3.18 -3.23 29.20
C LEU A 592 3.23 -4.76 29.17
N TRP A 593 3.45 -5.41 30.32
CA TRP A 593 3.44 -6.87 30.41
C TRP A 593 2.06 -7.48 30.14
N GLN A 594 0.99 -6.83 30.57
CA GLN A 594 -0.38 -7.25 30.27
C GLN A 594 -0.64 -7.23 28.75
N LYS A 595 -0.11 -6.25 28.00
CA LYS A 595 -0.18 -6.26 26.53
C LYS A 595 0.53 -7.48 25.94
N MET A 596 1.72 -7.82 26.41
CA MET A 596 2.44 -9.02 25.97
C MET A 596 1.67 -10.30 26.29
N SER A 597 1.06 -10.37 27.48
CA SER A 597 0.21 -11.50 27.88
C SER A 597 -1.03 -11.64 27.02
N ARG A 598 -1.70 -10.52 26.68
CA ARG A 598 -2.85 -10.50 25.77
C ARG A 598 -2.50 -10.95 24.36
N LEU A 599 -1.24 -10.92 23.96
CA LEU A 599 -0.73 -11.39 22.66
C LEU A 599 -0.09 -12.79 22.73
N GLY A 600 -0.09 -13.43 23.90
CA GLY A 600 0.51 -14.75 24.11
C GLY A 600 2.04 -14.76 24.02
N ILE A 601 2.69 -13.60 24.23
CA ILE A 601 4.15 -13.43 24.19
C ILE A 601 4.75 -13.57 25.60
N ALA A 602 3.96 -13.31 26.63
CA ALA A 602 4.32 -13.51 28.02
C ALA A 602 3.14 -14.10 28.81
N ASN A 603 3.36 -14.45 30.08
CA ASN A 603 2.30 -14.75 31.04
C ASN A 603 2.09 -13.60 32.04
N ASP A 604 1.13 -13.78 32.94
CA ASP A 604 0.78 -12.86 34.03
C ASP A 604 1.89 -12.67 35.09
N LYS A 605 2.93 -13.51 35.04
CA LYS A 605 4.12 -13.45 35.91
C LYS A 605 5.32 -12.83 35.20
N GLU A 606 5.10 -12.15 34.08
CA GLU A 606 6.15 -11.46 33.30
C GLU A 606 7.22 -12.43 32.75
N VAL A 607 6.85 -13.68 32.51
CA VAL A 607 7.72 -14.68 31.88
C VAL A 607 7.39 -14.79 30.40
N LEU A 608 8.40 -14.66 29.54
CA LEU A 608 8.24 -14.77 28.10
C LEU A 608 7.89 -16.20 27.67
N THR A 609 6.96 -16.32 26.72
CA THR A 609 6.39 -17.56 26.20
C THR A 609 6.45 -17.56 24.66
N PRO A 610 7.63 -17.73 24.05
CA PRO A 610 7.74 -17.74 22.59
C PRO A 610 6.90 -18.85 21.96
N LEU A 611 6.31 -18.58 20.79
CA LEU A 611 5.53 -19.58 20.03
C LEU A 611 6.35 -20.83 19.70
N LEU A 612 7.63 -20.64 19.36
CA LEU A 612 8.57 -21.71 19.03
C LEU A 612 9.66 -21.76 20.13
N PRO A 613 9.36 -22.41 21.28
CA PRO A 613 10.30 -22.47 22.38
C PRO A 613 11.52 -23.33 22.03
N GLY A 614 12.69 -22.92 22.52
CA GLY A 614 13.90 -23.74 22.54
C GLY A 614 14.03 -24.49 23.87
N ALA A 615 15.13 -25.25 24.01
CA ALA A 615 15.48 -25.87 25.30
C ALA A 615 15.70 -24.83 26.41
N THR A 616 16.09 -23.63 26.02
CA THR A 616 16.17 -22.43 26.85
C THR A 616 15.61 -21.24 26.06
N LEU A 617 15.40 -20.10 26.71
CA LEU A 617 14.88 -18.91 26.05
C LEU A 617 15.88 -18.36 25.00
N GLU A 618 17.17 -18.48 25.26
CA GLU A 618 18.25 -18.10 24.32
C GLU A 618 18.22 -18.92 23.04
N LYS A 619 17.69 -20.15 23.12
CA LYS A 619 17.56 -21.07 21.98
C LYS A 619 16.17 -21.00 21.33
N ALA A 620 15.29 -20.11 21.79
CA ALA A 620 13.97 -19.94 21.20
C ALA A 620 14.06 -19.31 19.81
N THR A 621 13.13 -19.69 18.93
CA THR A 621 13.00 -19.07 17.62
C THR A 621 11.91 -18.01 17.67
N TRP A 622 12.33 -16.75 17.82
CA TRP A 622 11.41 -15.61 17.87
C TRP A 622 10.85 -15.28 16.49
N THR A 623 9.52 -15.26 16.41
CA THR A 623 8.77 -14.88 15.21
C THR A 623 8.92 -13.38 14.92
N ALA A 624 8.68 -12.94 13.68
CA ALA A 624 8.77 -11.53 13.31
C ALA A 624 7.88 -10.63 14.18
N PHE A 625 6.65 -11.09 14.46
CA PHE A 625 5.72 -10.39 15.34
C PHE A 625 6.25 -10.30 16.78
N GLU A 626 6.75 -11.39 17.34
CA GLU A 626 7.29 -11.38 18.70
C GLU A 626 8.49 -10.45 18.82
N ARG A 627 9.41 -10.46 17.84
CA ARG A 627 10.56 -9.53 17.83
C ARG A 627 10.10 -8.08 17.84
N SER A 628 9.16 -7.72 16.98
CA SER A 628 8.65 -6.35 16.90
C SER A 628 7.93 -5.92 18.19
N GLN A 629 7.12 -6.80 18.79
CA GLN A 629 6.47 -6.53 20.07
C GLN A 629 7.45 -6.43 21.24
N LEU A 630 8.50 -7.27 21.26
CA LEU A 630 9.56 -7.19 22.26
C LEU A 630 10.38 -5.92 22.10
N GLU A 631 10.69 -5.52 20.87
CA GLU A 631 11.38 -4.26 20.59
C GLU A 631 10.60 -3.07 21.16
N TRP A 632 9.27 -3.05 20.96
CA TRP A 632 8.41 -2.05 21.55
C TRP A 632 8.38 -2.12 23.09
N LEU A 633 8.26 -3.32 23.67
CA LEU A 633 8.32 -3.51 25.13
C LEU A 633 9.62 -2.93 25.70
N HIS A 634 10.76 -3.27 25.10
CA HIS A 634 12.07 -2.84 25.54
C HIS A 634 12.24 -1.32 25.39
N ALA A 635 11.77 -0.74 24.28
CA ALA A 635 11.75 0.71 24.08
C ALA A 635 10.93 1.42 25.16
N SER A 636 9.72 0.92 25.47
CA SER A 636 8.88 1.48 26.54
C SER A 636 9.52 1.32 27.93
N LEU A 637 10.18 0.20 28.21
CA LEU A 637 10.90 0.00 29.48
C LEU A 637 12.08 0.97 29.60
N LEU A 638 12.84 1.20 28.52
CA LEU A 638 13.91 2.19 28.51
C LEU A 638 13.37 3.60 28.71
N ALA A 639 12.29 3.98 28.01
CA ALA A 639 11.68 5.29 28.15
C ALA A 639 11.13 5.54 29.56
N GLU A 640 10.50 4.53 30.19
CA GLU A 640 9.90 4.69 31.52
C GLU A 640 10.92 4.59 32.67
N LEU A 641 11.88 3.65 32.57
CA LEU A 641 12.80 3.33 33.68
C LEU A 641 14.15 4.01 33.57
N ALA A 642 14.73 4.05 32.37
CA ALA A 642 16.09 4.55 32.17
C ALA A 642 16.10 6.03 31.77
N PHE A 643 15.15 6.48 30.94
CA PHE A 643 15.24 7.78 30.27
C PHE A 643 13.90 8.55 30.23
N PRO A 644 13.23 8.74 31.39
CA PRO A 644 11.90 9.33 31.46
C PRO A 644 11.85 10.74 30.88
N GLY A 645 11.11 10.91 29.79
CA GLY A 645 10.93 12.19 29.08
C GLY A 645 12.16 12.65 28.28
N ALA A 646 13.19 11.81 28.15
CA ALA A 646 14.25 11.98 27.17
C ALA A 646 13.98 11.17 25.90
N LEU A 647 13.41 9.97 26.07
CA LEU A 647 12.93 9.12 24.98
C LEU A 647 11.42 9.24 24.80
N THR A 648 10.99 9.05 23.55
CA THR A 648 9.62 8.72 23.19
C THR A 648 9.62 7.48 22.33
N GLU A 649 8.69 6.60 22.61
CA GLU A 649 8.48 5.39 21.85
C GLU A 649 7.09 5.34 21.23
N SER A 650 6.96 4.62 20.12
CA SER A 650 5.68 4.35 19.49
C SER A 650 5.70 2.98 18.83
N TYR A 651 4.50 2.45 18.60
CA TYR A 651 4.31 1.26 17.78
C TYR A 651 3.31 1.60 16.70
N GLN A 652 3.74 1.48 15.44
CA GLN A 652 2.90 1.79 14.29
C GLN A 652 2.58 0.50 13.54
N VAL A 653 1.31 0.09 13.60
CA VAL A 653 0.81 -1.05 12.82
C VAL A 653 0.94 -0.73 11.33
N ASN A 654 1.39 -1.73 10.56
CA ASN A 654 1.61 -1.56 9.13
C ASN A 654 0.33 -1.14 8.41
N TYR A 655 0.47 -0.13 7.57
CA TYR A 655 -0.65 0.36 6.78
C TYR A 655 -1.07 -0.69 5.76
N VAL A 656 -2.36 -1.00 5.77
CA VAL A 656 -3.05 -1.70 4.70
C VAL A 656 -4.30 -0.89 4.37
N ASP A 657 -4.57 -0.74 3.08
CA ASP A 657 -5.74 -0.01 2.61
C ASP A 657 -7.01 -0.64 3.20
N HIS A 658 -7.79 0.16 3.93
CA HIS A 658 -9.06 -0.24 4.54
C HIS A 658 -10.08 -0.81 3.55
N ARG A 659 -9.96 -0.50 2.25
CA ARG A 659 -10.79 -1.06 1.17
C ARG A 659 -10.40 -2.50 0.83
N LEU A 660 -9.21 -2.93 1.23
CA LEU A 660 -8.73 -4.31 1.07
C LEU A 660 -8.92 -5.12 2.34
N SER A 661 -8.78 -4.53 3.52
CA SER A 661 -8.81 -5.30 4.76
C SER A 661 -9.12 -4.44 5.98
N ALA A 662 -10.17 -4.80 6.73
CA ALA A 662 -10.47 -4.18 8.02
C ALA A 662 -9.36 -4.51 9.05
N PRO A 663 -8.91 -3.59 9.92
CA PRO A 663 -7.91 -3.89 10.95
C PRO A 663 -8.37 -5.00 11.92
N ARG A 664 -7.44 -5.79 12.47
CA ARG A 664 -7.70 -6.70 13.61
C ARG A 664 -6.59 -6.54 14.64
N GLU A 665 -6.93 -6.74 15.92
CA GLU A 665 -6.03 -6.52 17.05
C GLU A 665 -5.75 -7.81 17.84
N TRP A 666 -5.82 -8.95 17.16
CA TRP A 666 -5.60 -10.26 17.78
C TRP A 666 -4.51 -11.06 17.07
N ARG A 667 -4.07 -12.11 17.76
CA ARG A 667 -3.13 -13.12 17.27
C ARG A 667 -3.74 -14.51 17.44
N ASP A 668 -3.73 -15.30 16.38
CA ASP A 668 -4.27 -16.65 16.36
C ASP A 668 -3.13 -17.68 16.37
N PHE A 669 -3.26 -18.69 17.23
CA PHE A 669 -2.38 -19.86 17.33
C PHE A 669 -3.17 -21.07 16.85
N GLN A 670 -2.70 -21.71 15.80
CA GLN A 670 -3.39 -22.84 15.19
C GLN A 670 -3.11 -24.11 15.99
N ARG A 671 -4.14 -24.92 16.18
CA ARG A 671 -4.08 -26.16 16.97
C ARG A 671 -4.21 -27.36 16.05
N TYR A 672 -3.36 -28.35 16.32
CA TYR A 672 -3.32 -29.62 15.61
C TYR A 672 -3.36 -30.76 16.62
N ASP A 673 -3.94 -31.90 16.23
CA ASP A 673 -3.84 -33.13 17.02
C ASP A 673 -2.47 -33.83 16.80
N LEU A 674 -2.28 -34.99 17.45
CA LEU A 674 -1.04 -35.77 17.34
C LEU A 674 -0.80 -36.35 15.94
N LYS A 675 -1.85 -36.47 15.11
CA LYS A 675 -1.74 -36.88 13.69
C LYS A 675 -1.43 -35.69 12.79
N GLY A 676 -1.43 -34.48 13.35
CA GLY A 676 -1.21 -33.24 12.62
C GLY A 676 -2.46 -32.74 11.89
N GLU A 677 -3.64 -33.24 12.22
CA GLU A 677 -4.91 -32.73 11.70
C GLU A 677 -5.27 -31.43 12.39
N TRP A 678 -5.77 -30.46 11.63
CA TRP A 678 -6.17 -29.17 12.18
C TRP A 678 -7.46 -29.31 13.00
N ILE A 679 -7.47 -28.81 14.25
CA ILE A 679 -8.60 -28.98 15.18
C ILE A 679 -9.23 -27.66 15.64
N GLY A 680 -8.70 -26.53 15.19
CA GLY A 680 -9.16 -25.19 15.53
C GLY A 680 -8.00 -24.25 15.87
N TRP A 681 -8.28 -23.20 16.63
CA TRP A 681 -7.27 -22.22 17.03
C TRP A 681 -7.54 -21.63 18.40
N MET A 682 -6.51 -21.02 18.97
CA MET A 682 -6.60 -20.17 20.15
C MET A 682 -6.33 -18.73 19.73
N ARG A 683 -7.17 -17.80 20.16
CA ARG A 683 -7.05 -16.37 19.89
C ARG A 683 -6.62 -15.61 21.13
N TYR A 684 -5.57 -14.83 20.95
CA TYR A 684 -5.02 -13.86 21.89
C TYR A 684 -5.44 -12.45 21.45
N GLY A 685 -5.92 -11.62 22.38
CA GLY A 685 -6.38 -10.26 22.11
C GLY A 685 -7.26 -9.70 23.24
N THR A 686 -7.79 -10.59 24.07
CA THR A 686 -8.47 -10.28 25.34
C THR A 686 -7.64 -10.75 26.53
N ASP A 687 -8.06 -10.42 27.76
CA ASP A 687 -7.37 -10.85 28.99
C ASP A 687 -7.33 -12.38 29.13
N VAL A 688 -8.34 -13.08 28.60
CA VAL A 688 -8.37 -14.55 28.55
C VAL A 688 -8.31 -15.00 27.09
N PRO A 689 -7.43 -15.95 26.73
CA PRO A 689 -7.41 -16.51 25.39
C PRO A 689 -8.73 -17.21 25.05
N GLN A 690 -9.23 -16.97 23.84
CA GLN A 690 -10.46 -17.56 23.33
C GLN A 690 -10.12 -18.83 22.52
N ILE A 691 -10.89 -19.91 22.68
CA ILE A 691 -10.63 -21.16 21.96
C ILE A 691 -11.74 -21.39 20.94
N PHE A 692 -11.36 -21.74 19.71
CA PHE A 692 -12.27 -22.08 18.63
C PHE A 692 -12.03 -23.53 18.19
N ASN A 693 -13.11 -24.21 17.82
CA ASN A 693 -13.00 -25.51 17.17
C ASN A 693 -12.75 -25.38 15.65
N HIS A 694 -12.64 -26.51 14.96
CA HIS A 694 -12.37 -26.56 13.52
C HIS A 694 -13.49 -25.94 12.64
N GLU A 695 -14.71 -25.78 13.16
CA GLU A 695 -15.80 -25.08 12.46
C GLU A 695 -15.84 -23.57 12.75
N GLY A 696 -14.94 -23.06 13.61
CA GLY A 696 -14.91 -21.64 14.01
C GLY A 696 -15.92 -21.25 15.07
N LEU A 697 -16.41 -22.22 15.86
CA LEU A 697 -17.26 -21.96 17.01
C LEU A 697 -16.43 -21.67 18.25
N LEU A 698 -16.78 -20.60 18.98
CA LEU A 698 -16.13 -20.23 20.24
C LEU A 698 -16.51 -21.23 21.34
N ALA A 699 -15.53 -21.81 22.02
CA ALA A 699 -15.74 -22.76 23.09
C ALA A 699 -16.50 -22.11 24.26
N VAL A 700 -17.66 -22.69 24.58
CA VAL A 700 -18.45 -22.42 25.78
C VAL A 700 -18.10 -23.41 26.87
N ASP A 701 -17.92 -24.67 26.49
CA ASP A 701 -17.60 -25.77 27.41
C ASP A 701 -16.60 -26.73 26.75
N ARG A 702 -15.77 -27.35 27.58
CA ARG A 702 -14.67 -28.23 27.16
C ARG A 702 -14.59 -29.48 28.04
N ASP A 703 -14.24 -30.60 27.45
CA ASP A 703 -13.91 -31.80 28.23
C ASP A 703 -12.50 -31.70 28.87
N LEU A 704 -12.11 -32.73 29.63
CA LEU A 704 -10.80 -32.80 30.31
C LEU A 704 -9.61 -32.83 29.36
N ARG A 705 -9.82 -33.19 28.08
CA ARG A 705 -8.77 -33.17 27.03
C ARG A 705 -8.65 -31.78 26.39
N GLY A 706 -9.62 -30.90 26.63
CA GLY A 706 -9.73 -29.59 26.00
C GLY A 706 -10.46 -29.61 24.65
N CYS A 707 -11.18 -30.68 24.34
CA CYS A 707 -12.09 -30.76 23.19
C CYS A 707 -13.32 -29.89 23.45
N VAL A 708 -13.82 -29.20 22.43
CA VAL A 708 -14.97 -28.30 22.56
C VAL A 708 -16.27 -29.12 22.51
N VAL A 709 -16.91 -29.33 23.67
CA VAL A 709 -18.19 -30.06 23.77
C VAL A 709 -19.41 -29.16 23.56
N LYS A 710 -19.25 -27.85 23.76
CA LYS A 710 -20.23 -26.81 23.39
C LYS A 710 -19.52 -25.64 22.73
N GLY A 711 -19.89 -25.33 21.48
CA GLY A 711 -19.35 -24.20 20.71
C GLY A 711 -20.43 -23.20 20.35
N ARG A 712 -20.18 -21.91 20.51
CA ARG A 712 -21.10 -20.82 20.17
C ARG A 712 -20.70 -20.20 18.83
N THR A 713 -21.69 -19.91 18.00
CA THR A 713 -21.48 -19.17 16.74
C THR A 713 -20.94 -17.76 17.04
N VAL A 714 -20.15 -17.22 16.11
CA VAL A 714 -19.61 -15.86 16.22
C VAL A 714 -19.73 -15.13 14.90
N ARG A 715 -19.73 -13.79 14.96
CA ARG A 715 -19.66 -12.91 13.81
C ARG A 715 -18.56 -11.88 14.01
N TYR A 716 -17.96 -11.43 12.92
CA TYR A 716 -16.99 -10.35 12.90
C TYR A 716 -17.67 -9.12 12.34
N VAL A 717 -17.75 -8.07 13.14
CA VAL A 717 -18.38 -6.81 12.77
C VAL A 717 -17.37 -5.68 12.88
N GLN A 718 -17.52 -4.68 12.02
CA GLN A 718 -16.76 -3.44 12.11
C GLN A 718 -17.72 -2.34 12.56
N ASP A 719 -17.38 -1.64 13.64
CA ASP A 719 -18.19 -0.49 14.07
C ASP A 719 -18.16 0.61 12.98
N PRO A 720 -19.26 1.35 12.77
CA PRO A 720 -19.31 2.37 11.73
C PRO A 720 -18.29 3.49 12.00
N PRO A 721 -17.75 4.16 10.96
CA PRO A 721 -16.84 5.28 11.13
C PRO A 721 -17.55 6.45 11.84
N LYS A 722 -16.79 7.28 12.57
CA LYS A 722 -17.29 8.49 13.27
C LYS A 722 -17.70 9.64 12.32
N GLY A 723 -17.89 9.37 11.02
CA GLY A 723 -18.22 10.34 9.98
C GLY A 723 -18.22 9.74 8.58
N LYS A 724 -18.24 10.59 7.55
CA LYS A 724 -18.05 10.16 6.16
C LYS A 724 -16.56 9.95 5.89
N GLY A 725 -16.16 8.75 5.44
CA GLY A 725 -14.79 8.47 5.05
C GLY A 725 -14.32 7.07 5.43
N ILE A 726 -13.00 6.95 5.62
CA ILE A 726 -12.34 5.71 6.02
C ILE A 726 -12.90 5.18 7.33
N ASN A 727 -13.03 3.86 7.43
CA ASN A 727 -13.33 3.18 8.67
C ASN A 727 -12.06 2.60 9.32
N PRO A 728 -11.45 3.29 10.30
CA PRO A 728 -10.26 2.80 11.00
C PRO A 728 -10.59 1.81 12.12
N ASN A 729 -11.87 1.62 12.46
CA ASN A 729 -12.24 0.78 13.59
C ASN A 729 -11.82 -0.67 13.32
N PRO A 730 -11.20 -1.36 14.29
CA PRO A 730 -10.87 -2.77 14.13
C PRO A 730 -12.13 -3.62 14.10
N LEU A 731 -12.00 -4.83 13.54
CA LEU A 731 -13.03 -5.85 13.68
C LEU A 731 -13.22 -6.21 15.15
N ARG A 732 -14.46 -6.47 15.51
CA ARG A 732 -14.86 -7.02 16.80
C ARG A 732 -15.58 -8.33 16.61
N LEU A 733 -15.26 -9.28 17.49
CA LEU A 733 -16.01 -10.51 17.63
C LEU A 733 -17.30 -10.24 18.39
N VAL A 734 -18.42 -10.70 17.84
CA VAL A 734 -19.75 -10.67 18.46
C VAL A 734 -20.26 -12.09 18.56
N LEU A 735 -20.77 -12.44 19.74
CA LEU A 735 -21.37 -13.74 19.99
C LEU A 735 -22.69 -13.86 19.22
N GLY A 736 -22.87 -14.98 18.52
CA GLY A 736 -24.14 -15.35 17.94
C GLY A 736 -25.12 -15.89 18.99
N ASP A 737 -26.31 -16.23 18.55
CA ASP A 737 -27.41 -16.76 19.37
C ASP A 737 -27.42 -18.29 19.42
N THR A 738 -26.48 -18.98 18.79
CA THR A 738 -26.55 -20.43 18.61
C THR A 738 -25.38 -21.12 19.30
N ILE A 739 -25.67 -22.11 20.14
CA ILE A 739 -24.70 -23.09 20.65
C ILE A 739 -24.93 -24.43 19.96
N ILE A 740 -23.84 -25.07 19.59
CA ILE A 740 -23.80 -26.41 19.01
C ILE A 740 -23.09 -27.34 19.99
N ARG A 741 -23.71 -28.47 20.29
CA ARG A 741 -23.14 -29.53 21.15
C ARG A 741 -22.40 -30.54 20.29
N TYR A 742 -21.31 -31.08 20.83
CA TYR A 742 -20.45 -32.06 20.16
C TYR A 742 -20.31 -33.34 20.98
N GLU A 743 -20.28 -34.46 20.27
CA GLU A 743 -19.90 -35.77 20.77
C GLU A 743 -18.63 -36.25 20.06
N PHE A 744 -17.84 -37.09 20.74
CA PHE A 744 -16.55 -37.57 20.24
C PHE A 744 -16.54 -39.10 20.32
N ASP A 745 -16.20 -39.76 19.21
CA ASP A 745 -16.28 -41.22 19.08
C ASP A 745 -15.12 -41.97 19.78
N GLY A 746 -14.17 -41.25 20.36
CA GLY A 746 -13.07 -41.85 21.13
C GLY A 746 -12.00 -40.86 21.59
N LYS A 747 -10.95 -41.40 22.23
CA LYS A 747 -9.85 -40.60 22.79
C LYS A 747 -9.04 -39.82 21.73
N ASP A 748 -8.97 -40.36 20.52
CA ASP A 748 -8.21 -39.79 19.40
C ASP A 748 -9.06 -38.92 18.45
N ASP A 749 -10.37 -38.81 18.72
CA ASP A 749 -11.25 -37.90 18.00
C ASP A 749 -11.25 -36.52 18.67
N TRP A 750 -10.69 -35.54 17.97
CA TRP A 750 -10.56 -34.15 18.42
C TRP A 750 -11.50 -33.19 17.68
N ARG A 751 -12.13 -33.62 16.58
CA ARG A 751 -13.09 -32.78 15.83
C ARG A 751 -14.51 -33.04 16.29
N GLY A 752 -14.85 -34.28 16.62
CA GLY A 752 -16.18 -34.69 17.02
C GLY A 752 -17.21 -34.50 15.92
N ARG A 753 -18.46 -34.81 16.25
CA ARG A 753 -19.62 -34.56 15.40
C ARG A 753 -20.65 -33.74 16.13
N ARG A 754 -21.41 -32.93 15.38
CA ARG A 754 -22.54 -32.17 15.92
C ARG A 754 -23.58 -33.15 16.48
N ALA A 755 -23.93 -32.98 17.76
CA ALA A 755 -24.90 -33.81 18.50
C ALA A 755 -26.18 -33.06 18.86
N GLY A 756 -26.19 -31.72 18.75
CA GLY A 756 -27.38 -30.91 19.00
C GLY A 756 -27.13 -29.42 18.81
N MET A 757 -28.22 -28.64 18.80
CA MET A 757 -28.19 -27.18 18.68
C MET A 757 -29.17 -26.57 19.69
N GLU A 758 -28.78 -25.47 20.33
CA GLU A 758 -29.62 -24.68 21.21
C GLU A 758 -29.50 -23.20 20.85
N THR A 759 -30.63 -22.48 20.79
CA THR A 759 -30.66 -21.03 20.58
C THR A 759 -30.76 -20.32 21.93
N ILE A 760 -29.79 -19.45 22.21
CA ILE A 760 -29.76 -18.56 23.37
C ILE A 760 -30.46 -17.25 22.99
N LYS A 761 -31.37 -16.80 23.85
CA LYS A 761 -32.01 -15.49 23.72
C LYS A 761 -31.10 -14.34 24.12
#